data_AF-A0A963ZH87-F1
#
_entry.id   AF-A0A963ZH87-F1
#
_cell.length_a   1.000
_cell.length_b   1.000
_cell.length_c   1.000
_cell.angle_alpha   90.00
_cell.angle_beta   90.00
_cell.angle_gamma   90.00
#
_symmetry.space_group_name_H-M   'P 1'
#
loop_
_entity.id
_entity.type
_entity.pdbx_description
1 polymer ?
#
loop_
_entity_poly.entity_id
_entity_poly.type
_entity_poly.pdbx_seq_one_letter_code
_entity_poly.pdbx_strand_id
1 'polypeptide(L)'
;MVNRESRHIIRPLVFGVMVLMVGLIALQTSSRQTDPESTYVGVQTCLQSGCHAEKRNDIYQGEEAFRETMHAKTHRRPSHETCLIDTLFRNHALLSYHDPRVKGDGDDLLTAELRLIGGLSGDVYQVRLIVEGTDPDSTDWMEVLYVMGGSGWLQRYLVQLDGSWYVLPFQYLLPAYRNVEREGSIRFFEVEKWVAYDAETNRLSLLRSEDSSFVNISWDAECSGCHVNPFRLNRVAEGKVFPDWQANWTGSDGGDSATRDMNLSIGCESCHGPGSAHVADPQNRDIHYTISPKYWDQTEKSAWWTDRKLDLCNQCHNRHKSSSGLHDFAYNDEQETTYRPQRNLRDFVRDVVGDGSYWPDGVSAKKHHQTGQDYARSRHYTQHVFPNGCYNCHDVHANTNQPYLLNRDWYSLKRTEGCGVTGCHSSFLATQIRKGETYNLHTGHLQQHSQCVNCHYTKVATFGKNGDYEFSDHSDLVIRPLATINRRHDAPDGMPNTCALSCHRNGYGDRNRPNPFFDVIEGEAMRAPDFGILDTNLMDWSEPTDIALADSLWEGFKRLYPQFVSSVRESANESGTFGFSSLYPNPASTEVEFRYAVNRQQQVRVTIYTILGNPLLQIVDARVERGEYVGRWLCRDEAGVGVPEGLYIIRIEGEDFSDVRRIVLLQP
;
A
#
# COMPACT_ATOMS: atom_id res chain seq x y z
N MET A 1 61.57 25.77 -39.21
CA MET A 1 62.61 25.27 -40.12
C MET A 1 62.90 23.82 -39.76
N VAL A 2 62.74 22.93 -40.76
CA VAL A 2 63.47 21.64 -40.95
C VAL A 2 63.24 20.59 -39.84
N ASN A 3 62.36 19.59 -40.08
CA ASN A 3 62.66 18.24 -40.64
C ASN A 3 63.53 17.39 -39.69
N ARG A 4 63.35 16.08 -39.49
CA ARG A 4 62.73 14.97 -40.26
C ARG A 4 62.79 13.75 -39.31
N GLU A 5 61.75 12.92 -39.23
CA GLU A 5 61.67 11.57 -39.83
C GLU A 5 62.69 10.53 -39.32
N SER A 6 62.44 9.23 -39.16
CA SER A 6 61.26 8.34 -39.18
C SER A 6 61.79 6.88 -39.15
N ARG A 7 60.90 5.91 -38.86
CA ARG A 7 60.91 4.46 -39.27
C ARG A 7 61.65 3.46 -38.36
N HIS A 8 60.91 2.61 -37.62
CA HIS A 8 60.34 1.27 -38.01
C HIS A 8 61.32 0.14 -37.60
N ILE A 9 60.98 -1.05 -37.08
CA ILE A 9 59.83 -1.95 -37.31
C ILE A 9 59.96 -3.19 -36.36
N ILE A 10 58.83 -3.86 -36.06
CA ILE A 10 58.64 -5.29 -35.65
C ILE A 10 58.79 -5.70 -34.15
N ARG A 11 57.62 -6.01 -33.56
CA ARG A 11 57.30 -6.95 -32.46
C ARG A 11 57.23 -8.39 -33.01
N PRO A 12 57.35 -9.51 -32.24
CA PRO A 12 56.46 -9.75 -31.09
C PRO A 12 56.92 -10.76 -29.97
N LEU A 13 56.08 -10.84 -28.91
CA LEU A 13 55.73 -12.03 -28.07
C LEU A 13 56.88 -12.67 -27.22
N VAL A 14 56.81 -13.02 -25.92
CA VAL A 14 55.88 -12.97 -24.78
C VAL A 14 56.74 -13.18 -23.52
N PHE A 15 56.22 -12.75 -22.37
CA PHE A 15 56.35 -13.31 -21.01
C PHE A 15 57.02 -12.43 -19.96
N GLY A 16 56.17 -12.02 -19.01
CA GLY A 16 56.52 -11.80 -17.62
C GLY A 16 56.95 -10.38 -17.28
N VAL A 17 56.02 -9.56 -16.77
CA VAL A 17 56.09 -8.98 -15.41
C VAL A 17 54.69 -8.48 -15.07
N MET A 18 54.01 -9.16 -14.15
CA MET A 18 52.82 -8.67 -13.47
C MET A 18 53.28 -8.21 -12.09
N VAL A 19 53.48 -6.90 -11.90
CA VAL A 19 53.76 -6.28 -10.60
C VAL A 19 52.83 -5.09 -10.42
N LEU A 20 51.83 -5.32 -9.57
CA LEU A 20 51.23 -4.40 -8.60
C LEU A 20 51.04 -2.93 -9.01
N MET A 21 49.89 -2.63 -9.60
CA MET A 21 49.10 -1.46 -9.21
C MET A 21 47.82 -1.94 -8.53
N VAL A 22 47.91 -2.27 -7.24
CA VAL A 22 46.73 -2.28 -6.38
C VAL A 22 46.48 -0.82 -6.03
N GLY A 23 45.60 -0.19 -6.81
CA GLY A 23 44.99 1.07 -6.42
C GLY A 23 44.33 0.89 -5.06
N LEU A 24 44.53 1.87 -4.19
CA LEU A 24 43.79 2.05 -2.95
C LEU A 24 42.29 2.16 -3.27
N ILE A 25 41.64 1.01 -3.44
CA ILE A 25 40.23 0.87 -3.07
C ILE A 25 40.26 0.97 -1.56
N ALA A 26 39.90 2.14 -1.04
CA ALA A 26 39.44 2.23 0.33
C ALA A 26 38.26 1.26 0.44
N LEU A 27 38.55 0.03 0.87
CA LEU A 27 37.60 -0.81 1.56
C LEU A 27 37.14 0.03 2.74
N GLN A 28 36.06 0.78 2.55
CA GLN A 28 35.14 1.08 3.63
C GLN A 28 34.63 -0.30 4.07
N THR A 29 35.43 -1.00 4.87
CA THR A 29 34.88 -1.91 5.87
C THR A 29 33.81 -1.09 6.55
N SER A 30 32.56 -1.51 6.46
CA SER A 30 31.49 -0.94 7.26
C SER A 30 32.00 -0.94 8.69
N SER A 31 32.41 0.22 9.17
CA SER A 31 32.67 0.38 10.59
C SER A 31 31.36 -0.05 11.23
N ARG A 32 31.38 -1.09 12.08
CA ARG A 32 30.30 -1.30 13.04
C ARG A 32 30.05 0.08 13.64
N GLN A 33 28.97 0.74 13.22
CA GLN A 33 28.46 1.90 13.94
C GLN A 33 28.01 1.30 15.26
N THR A 34 28.91 1.31 16.24
CA THR A 34 28.60 0.99 17.62
C THR A 34 27.60 2.04 18.04
N ASP A 35 26.35 1.63 18.18
CA ASP A 35 25.30 2.50 18.66
C ASP A 35 25.74 3.12 19.99
N PRO A 36 25.47 4.41 20.25
CA PRO A 36 25.46 4.87 21.64
C PRO A 36 24.51 3.94 22.41
N GLU A 37 24.87 3.57 23.65
CA GLU A 37 24.10 2.66 24.51
C GLU A 37 22.73 3.26 24.92
N SER A 38 21.87 3.57 23.95
CA SER A 38 20.51 4.03 24.21
C SER A 38 19.57 2.84 24.28
N THR A 39 18.91 2.72 25.43
CA THR A 39 17.83 1.77 25.73
C THR A 39 16.47 2.46 25.66
N TYR A 40 15.43 1.63 25.60
CA TYR A 40 14.05 2.07 25.60
C TYR A 40 13.59 2.34 27.04
N VAL A 41 12.96 3.48 27.25
CA VAL A 41 12.54 3.95 28.59
C VAL A 41 11.04 3.81 28.82
N GLY A 42 10.28 3.48 27.78
CA GLY A 42 8.82 3.39 27.83
C GLY A 42 8.13 4.75 27.77
N VAL A 43 6.89 4.72 27.30
CA VAL A 43 6.03 5.87 27.05
C VAL A 43 5.80 6.72 28.30
N GLN A 44 5.72 6.10 29.48
CA GLN A 44 5.48 6.79 30.76
C GLN A 44 6.58 7.79 31.06
N THR A 45 7.83 7.48 30.69
CA THR A 45 8.98 8.36 30.91
C THR A 45 8.86 9.61 30.04
N CYS A 46 8.39 9.47 28.80
CA CYS A 46 8.14 10.59 27.89
C CYS A 46 7.00 11.50 28.41
N LEU A 47 5.97 10.87 28.96
CA LEU A 47 4.72 11.50 29.40
C LEU A 47 4.79 12.07 30.83
N GLN A 48 5.97 12.14 31.44
CA GLN A 48 6.12 12.81 32.74
C GLN A 48 5.75 14.30 32.64
N SER A 49 5.12 14.82 33.70
CA SER A 49 4.74 16.23 33.82
C SER A 49 5.98 17.12 33.58
N GLY A 50 5.87 18.05 32.63
CA GLY A 50 6.97 18.94 32.23
C GLY A 50 7.77 18.53 30.99
N CYS A 51 7.55 17.34 30.41
CA CYS A 51 8.20 16.86 29.18
C CYS A 51 7.22 16.72 27.99
N HIS A 52 6.44 15.64 27.89
CA HIS A 52 5.47 15.45 26.81
C HIS A 52 4.06 15.08 27.31
N ALA A 53 3.71 15.39 28.56
CA ALA A 53 2.36 15.16 29.08
C ALA A 53 1.29 16.06 28.42
N GLU A 54 1.62 17.35 28.27
CA GLU A 54 0.67 18.37 27.84
C GLU A 54 0.80 18.71 26.36
N LYS A 55 -0.25 19.34 25.80
CA LYS A 55 -0.22 19.93 24.47
C LYS A 55 0.94 20.91 24.37
N ARG A 56 1.86 20.67 23.44
CA ARG A 56 3.06 21.50 23.24
C ARG A 56 2.90 22.51 22.11
N ASN A 57 2.08 22.22 21.10
CA ASN A 57 1.84 23.03 19.90
C ASN A 57 0.69 22.43 19.06
N ASP A 58 0.53 22.89 17.82
CA ASP A 58 -0.45 22.37 16.86
C ASP A 58 -0.11 20.98 16.30
N ILE A 59 1.08 20.44 16.57
CA ILE A 59 1.57 19.16 16.05
C ILE A 59 1.45 18.04 17.09
N TYR A 60 1.66 18.35 18.36
CA TYR A 60 1.49 17.41 19.48
C TYR A 60 0.36 17.88 20.39
N GLN A 61 -0.78 17.21 20.27
CA GLN A 61 -2.02 17.55 20.96
C GLN A 61 -2.08 17.05 22.42
N GLY A 62 -1.00 16.45 22.92
CA GLY A 62 -0.90 15.93 24.29
C GLY A 62 -1.08 14.41 24.37
N GLU A 63 -0.82 13.88 25.56
CA GLU A 63 -0.87 12.45 25.86
C GLU A 63 -2.21 11.80 25.50
N GLU A 64 -3.30 12.43 25.93
CA GLU A 64 -4.67 11.95 25.74
C GLU A 64 -4.98 11.77 24.25
N ALA A 65 -4.58 12.74 23.43
CA ALA A 65 -4.79 12.68 21.99
C ALA A 65 -3.99 11.55 21.33
N PHE A 66 -2.76 11.28 21.78
CA PHE A 66 -1.94 10.20 21.25
C PHE A 66 -2.51 8.82 21.63
N ARG A 67 -2.97 8.67 22.88
CA ARG A 67 -3.59 7.45 23.39
C ARG A 67 -4.81 7.04 22.56
N GLU A 68 -5.51 8.00 21.97
CA GLU A 68 -6.67 7.76 21.11
C GLU A 68 -6.32 7.33 19.67
N THR A 69 -5.05 7.36 19.28
CA THR A 69 -4.64 6.89 17.95
C THR A 69 -4.67 5.37 17.82
N MET A 70 -4.85 4.88 16.59
CA MET A 70 -4.76 3.45 16.30
C MET A 70 -3.34 2.90 16.56
N HIS A 71 -2.30 3.71 16.42
CA HIS A 71 -0.92 3.30 16.75
C HIS A 71 -0.82 2.90 18.23
N ALA A 72 -1.29 3.77 19.13
CA ALA A 72 -1.29 3.50 20.57
C ALA A 72 -2.21 2.33 20.97
N LYS A 73 -3.30 2.10 20.20
CA LYS A 73 -4.31 1.06 20.47
C LYS A 73 -4.12 -0.22 19.65
N THR A 74 -2.96 -0.42 19.02
CA THR A 74 -2.73 -1.56 18.12
C THR A 74 -2.84 -2.89 18.87
N HIS A 75 -2.27 -3.02 20.07
CA HIS A 75 -2.48 -4.17 20.97
C HIS A 75 -3.07 -3.68 22.27
N ARG A 76 -4.11 -4.38 22.74
CA ARG A 76 -4.72 -4.14 24.04
C ARG A 76 -5.01 -5.46 24.70
N ARG A 77 -4.89 -5.52 26.03
CA ARG A 77 -5.38 -6.69 26.77
C ARG A 77 -6.91 -6.79 26.63
N PRO A 78 -7.47 -8.01 26.48
CA PRO A 78 -8.90 -8.17 26.32
C PRO A 78 -9.65 -7.81 27.60
N SER A 79 -10.76 -7.12 27.43
CA SER A 79 -11.73 -6.76 28.46
C SER A 79 -13.08 -6.52 27.78
N HIS A 80 -14.13 -6.29 28.58
CA HIS A 80 -15.44 -5.90 28.06
C HIS A 80 -15.37 -4.65 27.15
N GLU A 81 -14.42 -3.75 27.39
CA GLU A 81 -14.25 -2.51 26.63
C GLU A 81 -13.39 -2.67 25.38
N THR A 82 -12.43 -3.61 25.39
CA THR A 82 -11.45 -3.75 24.31
C THR A 82 -11.78 -4.89 23.36
N CYS A 83 -12.48 -5.93 23.80
CA CYS A 83 -12.87 -7.09 23.01
C CYS A 83 -14.24 -6.86 22.33
N LEU A 84 -14.24 -6.66 21.01
CA LEU A 84 -15.46 -6.35 20.25
C LEU A 84 -16.45 -7.53 20.19
N ILE A 85 -15.98 -8.75 20.43
CA ILE A 85 -16.81 -9.95 20.47
C ILE A 85 -16.99 -10.48 21.90
N ASP A 86 -16.83 -9.64 22.91
CA ASP A 86 -16.98 -9.99 24.33
C ASP A 86 -18.26 -10.79 24.62
N THR A 87 -19.39 -10.40 24.02
CA THR A 87 -20.66 -11.12 24.14
C THR A 87 -20.58 -12.58 23.66
N LEU A 88 -19.81 -12.87 22.61
CA LEU A 88 -19.63 -14.24 22.11
C LEU A 88 -18.85 -15.10 23.11
N PHE A 89 -17.83 -14.54 23.76
CA PHE A 89 -17.11 -15.22 24.84
C PHE A 89 -18.02 -15.45 26.06
N ARG A 90 -18.80 -14.45 26.48
CA ARG A 90 -19.74 -14.58 27.61
C ARG A 90 -20.82 -15.64 27.38
N ASN A 91 -21.27 -15.79 26.15
CA ASN A 91 -22.32 -16.72 25.77
C ASN A 91 -21.82 -18.13 25.42
N HIS A 92 -20.52 -18.39 25.57
CA HIS A 92 -19.90 -19.66 25.20
C HIS A 92 -20.17 -20.04 23.73
N ALA A 93 -19.90 -19.12 22.80
CA ALA A 93 -20.27 -19.28 21.41
C ALA A 93 -19.39 -20.30 20.65
N LEU A 94 -19.99 -20.93 19.63
CA LEU A 94 -19.30 -21.77 18.65
C LEU A 94 -19.25 -21.02 17.31
N LEU A 95 -18.05 -20.88 16.76
CA LEU A 95 -17.81 -20.33 15.42
C LEU A 95 -17.35 -21.46 14.52
N SER A 96 -17.96 -21.64 13.37
CA SER A 96 -17.68 -22.79 12.51
C SER A 96 -17.30 -22.38 11.09
N TYR A 97 -16.37 -23.13 10.50
CA TYR A 97 -15.85 -22.93 9.15
C TYR A 97 -15.74 -24.25 8.39
N HIS A 98 -16.27 -24.25 7.17
CA HIS A 98 -16.13 -25.35 6.23
C HIS A 98 -14.98 -25.05 5.26
N ASP A 99 -13.97 -25.91 5.22
CA ASP A 99 -12.84 -25.75 4.30
C ASP A 99 -13.26 -26.10 2.86
N PRO A 100 -13.11 -25.20 1.88
CA PRO A 100 -13.55 -25.43 0.51
C PRO A 100 -12.80 -26.57 -0.20
N ARG A 101 -11.69 -27.07 0.36
CA ARG A 101 -10.95 -28.22 -0.18
C ARG A 101 -11.64 -29.55 0.12
N VAL A 102 -12.45 -29.63 1.18
CA VAL A 102 -13.20 -30.83 1.57
C VAL A 102 -14.35 -31.06 0.58
N LYS A 103 -14.41 -32.26 -0.01
CA LYS A 103 -15.41 -32.64 -1.03
C LYS A 103 -16.48 -33.57 -0.47
N GLY A 104 -17.77 -33.26 -0.66
CA GLY A 104 -18.91 -34.11 -0.29
C GLY A 104 -19.72 -33.56 0.89
N ASP A 105 -20.87 -34.17 1.19
CA ASP A 105 -21.82 -33.75 2.24
C ASP A 105 -21.37 -34.18 3.66
N GLY A 106 -20.07 -34.15 3.96
CA GLY A 106 -19.51 -34.58 5.24
C GLY A 106 -18.57 -33.54 5.83
N ASP A 107 -19.08 -32.71 6.74
CA ASP A 107 -18.68 -32.64 8.16
C ASP A 107 -17.19 -32.89 8.50
N ASP A 108 -16.27 -32.18 7.84
CA ASP A 108 -14.96 -31.83 8.43
C ASP A 108 -14.93 -30.30 8.67
N LEU A 109 -15.63 -29.89 9.71
CA LEU A 109 -15.77 -28.50 10.15
C LEU A 109 -14.66 -28.12 11.14
N LEU A 110 -13.97 -27.00 10.89
CA LEU A 110 -13.19 -26.35 11.94
C LEU A 110 -14.13 -25.52 12.81
N THR A 111 -14.17 -25.81 14.10
CA THR A 111 -14.93 -25.04 15.10
C THR A 111 -13.98 -24.35 16.08
N ALA A 112 -14.16 -23.05 16.26
CA ALA A 112 -13.59 -22.30 17.37
C ALA A 112 -14.66 -22.15 18.46
N GLU A 113 -14.41 -22.74 19.62
CA GLU A 113 -15.26 -22.59 20.80
C GLU A 113 -14.66 -21.51 21.70
N LEU A 114 -15.48 -20.51 22.02
CA LEU A 114 -15.09 -19.32 22.77
C LEU A 114 -15.73 -19.39 24.15
N ARG A 115 -15.00 -19.03 25.21
CA ARG A 115 -15.60 -18.85 26.54
C ARG A 115 -14.92 -17.77 27.35
N LEU A 116 -15.67 -17.23 28.30
CA LEU A 116 -15.15 -16.34 29.33
C LEU A 116 -15.13 -17.08 30.67
N ILE A 117 -13.98 -17.16 31.33
CA ILE A 117 -13.90 -17.64 32.71
C ILE A 117 -13.76 -16.44 33.64
N GLY A 118 -14.76 -16.24 34.50
CA GLY A 118 -14.68 -15.25 35.58
C GLY A 118 -13.81 -15.78 36.74
N GLY A 119 -12.73 -15.06 37.07
CA GLY A 119 -11.83 -15.39 38.17
C GLY A 119 -11.61 -14.23 39.15
N LEU A 120 -11.01 -14.54 40.32
CA LEU A 120 -10.67 -13.54 41.36
C LEU A 120 -9.64 -12.48 40.89
N SER A 121 -8.92 -12.76 39.80
CA SER A 121 -7.90 -11.90 39.19
C SER A 121 -8.38 -11.16 37.93
N GLY A 122 -9.64 -11.34 37.51
CA GLY A 122 -10.20 -10.75 36.30
C GLY A 122 -10.85 -11.79 35.36
N ASP A 123 -11.48 -11.29 34.30
CA ASP A 123 -12.07 -12.10 33.22
C ASP A 123 -10.97 -12.68 32.32
N VAL A 124 -10.99 -13.99 32.07
CA VAL A 124 -10.04 -14.69 31.18
C VAL A 124 -10.77 -15.15 29.92
N TYR A 125 -10.35 -14.61 28.78
CA TYR A 125 -10.90 -14.95 27.47
C TYR A 125 -10.19 -16.18 26.93
N GLN A 126 -10.92 -17.25 26.59
CA GLN A 126 -10.33 -18.49 26.10
C GLN A 126 -10.97 -18.99 24.82
N VAL A 127 -10.14 -19.62 23.99
CA VAL A 127 -10.56 -20.28 22.75
C VAL A 127 -9.97 -21.68 22.69
N ARG A 128 -10.76 -22.67 22.27
CA ARG A 128 -10.22 -23.95 21.78
C ARG A 128 -10.64 -24.17 20.34
N LEU A 129 -9.75 -24.78 19.55
CA LEU A 129 -10.04 -25.18 18.17
C LEU A 129 -10.34 -26.69 18.16
N ILE A 130 -11.35 -27.07 17.40
CA ILE A 130 -11.83 -28.45 17.29
C ILE A 130 -12.05 -28.73 15.80
N VAL A 131 -11.50 -29.84 15.31
CA VAL A 131 -11.86 -30.36 13.99
C VAL A 131 -12.87 -31.49 14.19
N GLU A 132 -13.89 -31.55 13.35
CA GLU A 132 -14.93 -32.55 13.47
C GLU A 132 -14.39 -34.00 13.50
N GLY A 133 -14.99 -34.83 14.36
CA GLY A 133 -14.50 -36.19 14.64
C GLY A 133 -13.26 -36.26 15.53
N THR A 134 -12.72 -35.13 16.00
CA THR A 134 -11.77 -35.11 17.14
C THR A 134 -12.55 -35.01 18.45
N ASP A 135 -12.04 -35.63 19.52
CA ASP A 135 -12.60 -35.48 20.86
C ASP A 135 -12.41 -34.02 21.33
N PRO A 136 -13.48 -33.23 21.53
CA PRO A 136 -13.36 -31.84 21.95
C PRO A 136 -12.62 -31.65 23.28
N ASP A 137 -12.68 -32.65 24.16
CA ASP A 137 -12.02 -32.61 25.47
C ASP A 137 -10.52 -32.97 25.38
N SER A 138 -10.06 -33.37 24.20
CA SER A 138 -8.64 -33.61 23.92
C SER A 138 -7.90 -32.38 23.39
N THR A 139 -8.58 -31.25 23.15
CA THR A 139 -7.95 -29.99 22.73
C THR A 139 -7.85 -29.00 23.89
N ASP A 140 -6.65 -28.41 24.03
CA ASP A 140 -6.38 -27.47 25.12
C ASP A 140 -7.04 -26.10 24.88
N TRP A 141 -7.46 -25.47 25.98
CA TRP A 141 -7.93 -24.10 25.96
C TRP A 141 -6.75 -23.14 25.90
N MET A 142 -6.79 -22.22 24.94
CA MET A 142 -5.81 -21.16 24.74
C MET A 142 -6.34 -19.86 25.31
N GLU A 143 -5.55 -19.17 26.13
CA GLU A 143 -5.88 -17.83 26.60
C GLU A 143 -5.62 -16.79 25.51
N VAL A 144 -6.61 -15.95 25.26
CA VAL A 144 -6.45 -14.74 24.45
C VAL A 144 -5.79 -13.69 25.33
N LEU A 145 -4.56 -13.34 25.01
CA LEU A 145 -3.74 -12.43 25.81
C LEU A 145 -3.80 -10.99 25.29
N TYR A 146 -3.96 -10.82 23.97
CA TYR A 146 -4.13 -9.51 23.34
C TYR A 146 -5.20 -9.55 22.25
N VAL A 147 -5.92 -8.44 22.15
CA VAL A 147 -6.70 -8.10 20.96
C VAL A 147 -5.91 -7.10 20.13
N MET A 148 -5.87 -7.33 18.82
CA MET A 148 -5.19 -6.47 17.87
C MET A 148 -6.22 -5.69 17.04
N GLY A 149 -6.12 -4.37 17.03
CA GLY A 149 -7.03 -3.49 16.29
C GLY A 149 -8.32 -3.13 17.05
N GLY A 150 -9.46 -3.22 16.36
CA GLY A 150 -10.80 -2.90 16.88
C GLY A 150 -11.37 -1.60 16.30
N SER A 151 -10.80 -0.44 16.65
CA SER A 151 -11.40 0.86 16.34
C SER A 151 -11.18 1.35 14.90
N GLY A 152 -10.82 0.48 13.96
CA GLY A 152 -10.33 0.91 12.67
C GLY A 152 -10.56 -0.02 11.49
N TRP A 153 -11.41 -1.04 11.60
CA TRP A 153 -12.00 -1.90 10.53
C TRP A 153 -12.13 -3.35 11.01
N LEU A 154 -11.17 -3.85 11.79
CA LEU A 154 -11.17 -5.26 12.22
C LEU A 154 -10.48 -5.48 13.56
N GLN A 155 -10.77 -6.61 14.20
CA GLN A 155 -10.08 -7.08 15.39
C GLN A 155 -9.63 -8.54 15.23
N ARG A 156 -8.37 -8.78 15.59
CA ARG A 156 -7.72 -10.09 15.65
C ARG A 156 -7.36 -10.44 17.10
N TYR A 157 -7.09 -11.71 17.36
CA TYR A 157 -6.93 -12.25 18.71
C TYR A 157 -5.65 -13.06 18.79
N LEU A 158 -4.78 -12.71 19.74
CA LEU A 158 -3.47 -13.31 19.94
C LEU A 158 -3.49 -14.26 21.13
N VAL A 159 -2.95 -15.46 20.92
CA VAL A 159 -2.70 -16.47 21.95
C VAL A 159 -1.20 -16.76 22.02
N GLN A 160 -0.74 -17.33 23.13
CA GLN A 160 0.65 -17.80 23.27
C GLN A 160 0.68 -19.33 23.43
N LEU A 161 1.51 -19.99 22.62
CA LEU A 161 1.73 -21.44 22.63
C LEU A 161 3.23 -21.69 22.65
N ASP A 162 3.72 -22.45 23.63
CA ASP A 162 5.14 -22.80 23.79
C ASP A 162 6.10 -21.60 23.71
N GLY A 163 5.68 -20.47 24.27
CA GLY A 163 6.45 -19.21 24.30
C GLY A 163 6.35 -18.35 23.05
N SER A 164 5.72 -18.82 21.98
CA SER A 164 5.49 -18.07 20.73
C SER A 164 4.07 -17.55 20.59
N TRP A 165 3.91 -16.45 19.86
CA TRP A 165 2.62 -15.78 19.65
C TRP A 165 1.95 -16.25 18.36
N TYR A 166 0.63 -16.37 18.36
CA TYR A 166 -0.15 -16.80 17.20
C TYR A 166 -1.45 -16.02 17.08
N VAL A 167 -1.84 -15.68 15.85
CA VAL A 167 -3.15 -15.08 15.57
C VAL A 167 -4.17 -16.18 15.31
N LEU A 168 -5.28 -16.20 16.04
CA LEU A 168 -6.35 -17.17 15.84
C LEU A 168 -6.92 -17.12 14.40
N PRO A 169 -7.44 -18.24 13.85
CA PRO A 169 -7.87 -18.36 12.45
C PRO A 169 -9.19 -17.65 12.13
N PHE A 170 -9.58 -16.68 12.95
CA PHE A 170 -10.77 -15.87 12.76
C PHE A 170 -10.56 -14.44 13.26
N GLN A 171 -11.31 -13.52 12.66
CA GLN A 171 -11.28 -12.10 12.96
C GLN A 171 -12.69 -11.53 12.94
N TYR A 172 -12.86 -10.42 13.64
CA TYR A 172 -14.08 -9.63 13.59
C TYR A 172 -13.90 -8.45 12.65
N LEU A 173 -14.82 -8.24 11.71
CA LEU A 173 -14.84 -7.14 10.76
C LEU A 173 -15.99 -6.19 11.10
N LEU A 174 -15.67 -4.91 11.26
CA LEU A 174 -16.67 -3.84 11.33
C LEU A 174 -17.25 -3.59 9.94
N PRO A 175 -18.52 -3.14 9.86
CA PRO A 175 -19.14 -2.81 8.58
C PRO A 175 -18.56 -1.55 7.93
N ALA A 176 -17.80 -0.74 8.66
CA ALA A 176 -17.08 0.42 8.17
C ALA A 176 -15.95 0.83 9.14
N TYR A 177 -14.99 1.63 8.65
CA TYR A 177 -13.97 2.29 9.49
C TYR A 177 -14.63 2.93 10.72
N ARG A 178 -14.09 2.67 11.92
CA ARG A 178 -14.56 3.24 13.20
C ARG A 178 -16.04 3.02 13.57
N ASN A 179 -16.80 2.25 12.79
CA ASN A 179 -18.21 2.02 13.06
C ASN A 179 -18.39 0.89 14.08
N VAL A 180 -18.08 1.17 15.34
CA VAL A 180 -18.21 0.23 16.47
C VAL A 180 -19.65 0.11 17.00
N GLU A 181 -20.56 0.97 16.54
CA GLU A 181 -21.97 0.97 16.97
C GLU A 181 -22.85 -0.05 16.22
N ARG A 182 -22.42 -0.45 15.02
CA ARG A 182 -23.12 -1.47 14.23
C ARG A 182 -22.48 -2.83 14.41
N GLU A 183 -23.32 -3.86 14.43
CA GLU A 183 -22.86 -5.25 14.47
C GLU A 183 -22.00 -5.55 13.24
N GLY A 184 -20.78 -5.99 13.52
CA GLY A 184 -19.83 -6.49 12.54
C GLY A 184 -20.05 -7.97 12.27
N SER A 185 -19.06 -8.61 11.69
CA SER A 185 -19.16 -10.03 11.35
C SER A 185 -17.87 -10.77 11.61
N ILE A 186 -17.99 -12.00 12.10
CA ILE A 186 -16.87 -12.93 12.20
C ILE A 186 -16.54 -13.46 10.79
N ARG A 187 -15.24 -13.56 10.50
CA ARG A 187 -14.71 -14.25 9.34
C ARG A 187 -13.53 -15.11 9.73
N PHE A 188 -13.49 -16.32 9.19
CA PHE A 188 -12.29 -17.14 9.22
C PHE A 188 -11.27 -16.62 8.21
N PHE A 189 -10.00 -16.60 8.60
CA PHE A 189 -8.90 -16.11 7.77
C PHE A 189 -7.65 -16.95 8.04
N GLU A 190 -6.86 -17.19 6.99
CA GLU A 190 -5.63 -18.01 7.04
C GLU A 190 -5.81 -19.34 7.80
N VAL A 191 -6.96 -19.99 7.60
CA VAL A 191 -7.30 -21.25 8.28
C VAL A 191 -6.29 -22.34 7.96
N GLU A 192 -5.74 -22.32 6.75
CA GLU A 192 -4.69 -23.21 6.28
C GLU A 192 -3.40 -23.16 7.11
N LYS A 193 -3.20 -22.11 7.92
CA LYS A 193 -2.10 -22.03 8.88
C LYS A 193 -2.34 -22.91 10.11
N TRP A 194 -3.60 -23.18 10.46
CA TRP A 194 -3.98 -23.92 11.67
C TRP A 194 -4.37 -25.38 11.41
N VAL A 195 -4.66 -25.75 10.15
CA VAL A 195 -5.10 -27.09 9.79
C VAL A 195 -4.32 -27.68 8.62
N ALA A 196 -4.05 -28.98 8.68
CA ALA A 196 -3.59 -29.77 7.55
C ALA A 196 -4.78 -30.45 6.86
N TYR A 197 -4.78 -30.44 5.52
CA TYR A 197 -5.75 -31.17 4.69
C TYR A 197 -5.09 -32.40 4.07
N ASP A 198 -5.68 -33.56 4.27
CA ASP A 198 -5.30 -34.81 3.64
C ASP A 198 -6.24 -35.10 2.46
N ALA A 199 -5.69 -35.07 1.25
CA ALA A 199 -6.43 -35.29 0.00
C ALA A 199 -6.82 -36.76 -0.23
N GLU A 200 -6.11 -37.72 0.38
CA GLU A 200 -6.41 -39.15 0.24
C GLU A 200 -7.60 -39.54 1.10
N THR A 201 -7.65 -39.04 2.33
CA THR A 201 -8.75 -39.29 3.26
C THR A 201 -9.87 -38.25 3.17
N ASN A 202 -9.62 -37.13 2.49
CA ASN A 202 -10.49 -35.95 2.40
C ASN A 202 -10.82 -35.37 3.79
N ARG A 203 -9.83 -35.35 4.70
CA ARG A 203 -10.02 -34.93 6.10
C ARG A 203 -9.13 -33.78 6.53
N LEU A 204 -9.59 -33.04 7.53
CA LEU A 204 -8.82 -32.01 8.22
C LEU A 204 -8.20 -32.54 9.52
N SER A 205 -7.09 -31.95 9.94
CA SER A 205 -6.51 -32.15 11.27
C SER A 205 -5.84 -30.86 11.76
N LEU A 206 -5.83 -30.63 13.08
CA LEU A 206 -5.13 -29.49 13.67
C LEU A 206 -3.62 -29.67 13.55
N LEU A 207 -2.94 -28.61 13.13
CA LEU A 207 -1.50 -28.51 13.26
C LEU A 207 -1.14 -28.31 14.75
N ARG A 208 0.01 -28.86 15.17
CA ARG A 208 0.47 -28.81 16.57
C ARG A 208 1.78 -28.04 16.66
N SER A 209 2.03 -27.43 17.83
CA SER A 209 3.26 -26.64 18.10
C SER A 209 4.57 -27.43 18.00
N GLU A 210 4.48 -28.76 18.04
CA GLU A 210 5.61 -29.67 17.80
C GLU A 210 5.99 -29.76 16.31
N ASP A 211 5.07 -29.45 15.39
CA ASP A 211 5.33 -29.45 13.94
C ASP A 211 6.03 -28.15 13.50
N SER A 212 7.13 -28.32 12.76
CA SER A 212 7.84 -27.23 12.08
C SER A 212 6.92 -26.33 11.24
N SER A 213 5.89 -26.88 10.59
CA SER A 213 4.95 -26.10 9.77
C SER A 213 4.13 -25.12 10.60
N PHE A 214 3.79 -25.48 11.84
CA PHE A 214 3.07 -24.61 12.78
C PHE A 214 3.98 -23.56 13.41
N VAL A 215 5.23 -23.87 13.71
CA VAL A 215 6.18 -22.87 14.24
C VAL A 215 6.44 -21.76 13.20
N ASN A 216 6.41 -22.11 11.91
CA ASN A 216 6.70 -21.20 10.80
C ASN A 216 5.62 -20.13 10.57
N ILE A 217 4.43 -20.26 11.18
CA ILE A 217 3.36 -19.26 11.11
C ILE A 217 3.29 -18.38 12.35
N SER A 218 4.29 -18.47 13.24
CA SER A 218 4.32 -17.67 14.45
C SER A 218 4.31 -16.18 14.13
N TRP A 219 3.52 -15.45 14.91
CA TRP A 219 3.42 -14.00 14.83
C TRP A 219 4.75 -13.31 15.16
N ASP A 220 5.60 -13.98 15.95
CA ASP A 220 6.98 -13.57 16.24
C ASP A 220 7.78 -13.29 14.97
N ALA A 221 7.78 -14.24 14.04
CA ALA A 221 8.58 -14.20 12.83
C ALA A 221 7.95 -13.38 11.70
N GLU A 222 6.62 -13.25 11.68
CA GLU A 222 5.88 -12.58 10.59
C GLU A 222 5.52 -11.12 10.90
N CYS A 223 5.22 -10.78 12.15
CA CYS A 223 4.50 -9.54 12.49
C CYS A 223 5.22 -8.64 13.50
N SER A 224 6.04 -9.20 14.39
CA SER A 224 6.57 -8.47 15.55
C SER A 224 7.28 -7.16 15.20
N GLY A 225 8.06 -7.14 14.10
CA GLY A 225 8.80 -5.96 13.67
C GLY A 225 7.96 -4.73 13.39
N CYS A 226 6.71 -4.91 13.00
CA CYS A 226 5.81 -3.82 12.65
C CYS A 226 4.80 -3.50 13.77
N HIS A 227 4.76 -4.31 14.83
CA HIS A 227 3.65 -4.38 15.77
C HIS A 227 4.08 -4.26 17.24
N VAL A 228 5.36 -4.52 17.56
CA VAL A 228 5.92 -4.42 18.91
C VAL A 228 7.13 -3.52 18.93
N ASN A 229 7.29 -2.73 19.98
CA ASN A 229 8.54 -2.04 20.22
C ASN A 229 8.82 -1.79 21.71
N PRO A 230 10.03 -2.11 22.21
CA PRO A 230 11.07 -2.90 21.56
C PRO A 230 10.84 -4.41 21.71
N PHE A 231 11.35 -5.18 20.76
CA PHE A 231 11.47 -6.62 20.86
C PHE A 231 12.88 -7.08 20.50
N ARG A 232 13.27 -8.24 21.02
CA ARG A 232 14.41 -9.00 20.51
C ARG A 232 13.94 -10.34 19.99
N LEU A 233 14.40 -10.71 18.81
CA LEU A 233 14.29 -12.08 18.32
C LEU A 233 15.44 -12.88 18.92
N ASN A 234 15.14 -13.98 19.61
CA ASN A 234 16.16 -14.90 20.12
C ASN A 234 16.08 -16.24 19.40
N ARG A 235 17.25 -16.80 19.04
CA ARG A 235 17.37 -18.15 18.51
C ARG A 235 17.02 -19.19 19.58
N VAL A 236 16.02 -20.03 19.33
CA VAL A 236 15.71 -21.23 20.11
C VAL A 236 16.58 -22.39 19.54
N ALA A 237 17.09 -23.28 20.39
CA ALA A 237 18.19 -24.21 20.08
C ALA A 237 18.01 -25.13 18.83
N GLU A 238 19.15 -25.59 18.27
CA GLU A 238 19.31 -26.33 17.00
C GLU A 238 18.29 -27.46 16.73
N GLY A 239 17.61 -27.39 15.57
CA GLY A 239 16.84 -28.51 15.02
C GLY A 239 15.62 -28.17 14.16
N LYS A 240 15.18 -26.90 14.07
CA LYS A 240 14.01 -26.50 13.27
C LYS A 240 14.44 -25.68 12.04
N VAL A 241 13.84 -25.97 10.87
CA VAL A 241 14.17 -25.33 9.58
C VAL A 241 13.41 -24.01 9.49
N PHE A 242 14.06 -22.98 10.03
CA PHE A 242 13.74 -21.55 10.04
C PHE A 242 12.24 -21.12 10.20
N PRO A 243 11.92 -20.39 11.29
CA PRO A 243 12.80 -20.33 12.46
C PRO A 243 12.24 -20.22 13.87
N ASP A 244 12.88 -20.96 14.78
CA ASP A 244 13.91 -20.51 15.73
C ASP A 244 13.80 -19.14 16.42
N TRP A 245 12.87 -18.22 16.11
CA TRP A 245 12.87 -16.87 16.68
C TRP A 245 11.66 -16.65 17.59
N GLN A 246 11.91 -16.47 18.88
CA GLN A 246 10.91 -15.96 19.82
C GLN A 246 11.12 -14.46 20.02
N ALA A 247 10.07 -13.66 19.80
CA ALA A 247 10.12 -12.25 20.11
C ALA A 247 9.92 -12.08 21.62
N ASN A 248 10.99 -11.71 22.32
CA ASN A 248 10.87 -11.22 23.68
C ASN A 248 10.43 -9.76 23.61
N TRP A 249 9.16 -9.51 23.93
CA TRP A 249 8.62 -8.16 24.01
C TRP A 249 9.21 -7.50 25.25
N THR A 250 9.97 -6.43 25.05
CA THR A 250 10.73 -5.74 26.10
C THR A 250 10.07 -4.41 26.46
N GLY A 251 8.87 -4.47 27.03
CA GLY A 251 8.15 -3.28 27.52
C GLY A 251 8.53 -2.92 28.96
N SER A 252 8.37 -1.65 29.34
CA SER A 252 8.37 -1.25 30.75
C SER A 252 7.03 -1.62 31.42
N ASP A 253 7.07 -2.28 32.57
CA ASP A 253 5.89 -2.63 33.38
C ASP A 253 5.33 -1.44 34.19
N GLY A 254 5.89 -0.25 34.02
CA GLY A 254 5.46 0.97 34.70
C GLY A 254 4.08 1.48 34.25
N GLY A 255 3.48 2.38 35.04
CA GLY A 255 2.25 3.10 34.66
C GLY A 255 0.94 2.29 34.71
N ASP A 256 -0.12 2.93 34.23
CA ASP A 256 -1.47 2.37 34.09
C ASP A 256 -1.55 1.27 33.01
N SER A 257 -2.69 0.58 32.92
CA SER A 257 -2.88 -0.50 31.96
C SER A 257 -2.64 -0.07 30.50
N ALA A 258 -3.12 1.10 30.12
CA ALA A 258 -2.99 1.62 28.77
C ALA A 258 -1.54 1.99 28.41
N THR A 259 -0.74 2.49 29.35
CA THR A 259 0.68 2.79 29.11
C THR A 259 1.54 1.53 29.02
N ARG A 260 1.20 0.47 29.76
CA ARG A 260 1.82 -0.84 29.58
C ARG A 260 1.53 -1.41 28.20
N ASP A 261 0.28 -1.32 27.75
CA ASP A 261 -0.11 -1.78 26.42
C ASP A 261 0.55 -0.95 25.31
N MET A 262 0.73 0.36 25.51
CA MET A 262 1.47 1.26 24.60
C MET A 262 2.97 0.97 24.54
N ASN A 263 3.58 0.54 25.66
CA ASN A 263 4.98 0.10 25.68
C ASN A 263 5.23 -1.20 24.92
N LEU A 264 4.17 -1.93 24.61
CA LEU A 264 4.21 -3.15 23.81
C LEU A 264 3.71 -2.91 22.38
N SER A 265 3.00 -1.81 22.13
CA SER A 265 2.44 -1.43 20.83
C SER A 265 3.30 -0.40 20.09
N ILE A 266 2.70 0.30 19.12
CA ILE A 266 3.35 1.41 18.39
C ILE A 266 3.33 2.67 19.26
N GLY A 267 4.27 2.73 20.21
CA GLY A 267 4.50 3.86 21.10
C GLY A 267 5.50 4.90 20.56
N CYS A 268 5.85 5.89 21.37
CA CYS A 268 6.73 7.01 20.98
C CYS A 268 8.07 6.52 20.41
N GLU A 269 8.70 5.57 21.07
CA GLU A 269 10.05 5.10 20.72
C GLU A 269 10.07 4.27 19.42
N SER A 270 8.91 3.96 18.83
CA SER A 270 8.83 3.27 17.52
C SER A 270 9.16 4.23 16.39
N CYS A 271 8.84 5.51 16.56
CA CYS A 271 9.09 6.58 15.61
C CYS A 271 10.31 7.43 15.99
N HIS A 272 10.56 7.58 17.29
CA HIS A 272 11.62 8.45 17.83
C HIS A 272 12.90 7.70 18.22
N GLY A 273 12.86 6.36 18.21
CA GLY A 273 13.94 5.48 18.65
C GLY A 273 14.09 5.43 20.18
N PRO A 274 15.08 4.67 20.70
CA PRO A 274 15.28 4.50 22.13
C PRO A 274 15.61 5.82 22.84
N GLY A 275 14.87 6.15 23.90
CA GLY A 275 14.85 7.48 24.51
C GLY A 275 15.82 7.72 25.68
N SER A 276 16.52 6.70 26.20
CA SER A 276 17.32 6.84 27.43
C SER A 276 18.35 7.96 27.40
N ALA A 277 19.06 8.14 26.28
CA ALA A 277 20.03 9.22 26.11
C ALA A 277 19.35 10.61 26.05
N HIS A 278 18.18 10.68 25.40
CA HIS A 278 17.39 11.91 25.35
C HIS A 278 16.84 12.31 26.72
N VAL A 279 16.38 11.34 27.52
CA VAL A 279 15.91 11.61 28.88
C VAL A 279 17.04 12.12 29.76
N ALA A 280 18.26 11.60 29.58
CA ALA A 280 19.44 12.05 30.32
C ALA A 280 19.89 13.47 29.93
N ASP A 281 19.74 13.84 28.65
CA ASP A 281 20.05 15.18 28.14
C ASP A 281 18.98 15.68 27.14
N PRO A 282 17.85 16.23 27.63
CA PRO A 282 16.74 16.64 26.76
C PRO A 282 17.06 17.81 25.84
N GLN A 283 18.17 18.53 26.09
CA GLN A 283 18.59 19.67 25.27
C GLN A 283 19.42 19.20 24.06
N ASN A 284 19.94 17.98 24.09
CA ASN A 284 20.68 17.40 23.00
C ASN A 284 19.77 17.12 21.80
N ARG A 285 20.15 17.68 20.65
CA ARG A 285 19.40 17.57 19.38
C ARG A 285 20.08 16.65 18.36
N ASP A 286 21.10 15.90 18.79
CA ASP A 286 21.75 14.94 17.91
C ASP A 286 20.79 13.78 17.61
N ILE A 287 20.57 13.59 16.31
CA ILE A 287 19.66 12.63 15.72
C ILE A 287 20.05 11.18 16.05
N HIS A 288 21.30 10.95 16.46
CA HIS A 288 21.79 9.64 16.89
C HIS A 288 21.27 9.25 18.28
N TYR A 289 20.75 10.18 19.08
CA TYR A 289 20.13 9.88 20.37
C TYR A 289 18.62 9.66 20.24
N THR A 290 17.92 10.64 19.67
CA THR A 290 16.48 10.55 19.40
C THR A 290 16.13 11.31 18.13
N ILE A 291 15.18 10.79 17.37
CA ILE A 291 14.75 11.43 16.14
C ILE A 291 13.65 12.43 16.43
N SER A 292 13.80 13.66 15.93
CA SER A 292 12.70 14.61 15.82
C SER A 292 12.70 15.19 14.40
N PRO A 293 11.77 14.75 13.53
CA PRO A 293 11.75 15.16 12.12
C PRO A 293 11.64 16.68 11.91
N LYS A 294 11.14 17.40 12.92
CA LYS A 294 11.04 18.86 12.95
C LYS A 294 12.39 19.56 12.86
N TYR A 295 13.45 18.96 13.40
CA TYR A 295 14.78 19.57 13.48
C TYR A 295 15.72 19.15 12.35
N TRP A 296 15.26 18.29 11.44
CA TRP A 296 15.99 18.01 10.21
C TRP A 296 15.88 19.22 9.29
N ASP A 297 17.05 19.76 8.93
CA ASP A 297 17.20 21.03 8.22
C ASP A 297 16.27 21.09 7.00
N GLN A 298 15.37 22.08 6.99
CA GLN A 298 14.43 22.30 5.88
C GLN A 298 15.05 23.16 4.77
N THR A 299 16.25 23.72 5.00
CA THR A 299 16.91 24.64 4.08
C THR A 299 17.68 23.91 2.98
N GLU A 300 18.12 22.68 3.24
CA GLU A 300 18.52 21.73 2.19
C GLU A 300 17.32 20.87 1.81
N LYS A 301 16.68 21.20 0.68
CA LYS A 301 15.75 20.29 -0.03
C LYS A 301 16.50 19.09 -0.62
N SER A 302 17.35 18.42 0.15
CA SER A 302 18.01 17.21 -0.30
C SER A 302 16.99 16.06 -0.21
N ALA A 303 16.83 15.33 -1.31
CA ALA A 303 15.97 14.15 -1.37
C ALA A 303 16.26 13.17 -0.22
N TRP A 304 17.52 13.13 0.23
CA TRP A 304 17.98 12.33 1.35
C TRP A 304 17.20 12.59 2.66
N TRP A 305 16.93 13.84 3.03
CA TRP A 305 16.16 14.12 4.24
C TRP A 305 14.68 13.75 4.12
N THR A 306 14.11 13.81 2.91
CA THR A 306 12.75 13.33 2.66
C THR A 306 12.68 11.81 2.80
N ASP A 307 13.66 11.08 2.24
CA ASP A 307 13.72 9.62 2.35
C ASP A 307 13.85 9.16 3.80
N ARG A 308 14.69 9.84 4.60
CA ARG A 308 14.81 9.54 6.04
C ARG A 308 13.53 9.79 6.83
N LYS A 309 12.67 10.73 6.41
CA LYS A 309 11.34 10.94 7.02
C LYS A 309 10.36 9.85 6.61
N LEU A 310 10.45 9.39 5.37
CA LEU A 310 9.62 8.29 4.87
C LEU A 310 10.00 6.96 5.54
N ASP A 311 11.29 6.71 5.79
CA ASP A 311 11.77 5.51 6.50
C ASP A 311 11.07 5.29 7.85
N LEU A 312 10.69 6.36 8.56
CA LEU A 312 9.98 6.28 9.84
C LEU A 312 8.62 5.59 9.72
N CYS A 313 7.94 5.77 8.58
CA CYS A 313 6.66 5.15 8.29
C CYS A 313 6.88 3.83 7.53
N ASN A 314 7.82 3.82 6.58
CA ASN A 314 8.09 2.71 5.69
C ASN A 314 8.70 1.49 6.39
N GLN A 315 9.19 1.62 7.63
CA GLN A 315 9.55 0.44 8.42
C GLN A 315 8.37 -0.52 8.62
N CYS A 316 7.12 0.00 8.67
CA CYS A 316 5.90 -0.80 8.85
C CYS A 316 4.91 -0.69 7.68
N HIS A 317 4.79 0.49 7.07
CA HIS A 317 3.83 0.78 6.00
C HIS A 317 4.40 0.46 4.61
N ASN A 318 5.02 -0.70 4.49
CA ASN A 318 5.68 -1.16 3.28
C ASN A 318 5.74 -2.70 3.29
N ARG A 319 5.57 -3.35 2.13
CA ARG A 319 5.72 -4.80 1.98
C ARG A 319 7.14 -5.14 1.54
N HIS A 320 8.10 -4.94 2.43
CA HIS A 320 9.48 -5.40 2.24
C HIS A 320 9.70 -6.75 2.93
N LYS A 321 10.83 -7.38 2.59
CA LYS A 321 11.40 -8.43 3.42
C LYS A 321 12.62 -7.86 4.14
N SER A 322 13.00 -8.47 5.24
CA SER A 322 14.30 -8.28 5.90
C SER A 322 15.49 -8.39 4.93
N SER A 323 16.65 -7.90 5.36
CA SER A 323 17.87 -7.74 4.54
C SER A 323 18.26 -8.95 3.65
N SER A 324 18.12 -10.17 4.16
CA SER A 324 18.36 -11.44 3.46
C SER A 324 17.07 -12.14 3.03
N GLY A 325 15.93 -11.71 3.56
CA GLY A 325 14.60 -12.16 3.16
C GLY A 325 13.88 -13.11 4.10
N LEU A 326 14.40 -13.32 5.31
CA LEU A 326 13.87 -14.30 6.28
C LEU A 326 12.56 -13.84 6.92
N HIS A 327 12.48 -12.57 7.31
CA HIS A 327 11.32 -11.94 7.94
C HIS A 327 10.54 -11.01 6.99
N ASP A 328 9.26 -10.81 7.30
CA ASP A 328 8.32 -9.87 6.66
C ASP A 328 8.33 -8.46 7.28
N PHE A 329 9.41 -8.10 7.97
CA PHE A 329 9.61 -6.79 8.58
C PHE A 329 11.08 -6.37 8.53
N ALA A 330 11.35 -5.11 8.88
CA ALA A 330 12.68 -4.52 8.84
C ALA A 330 13.61 -5.14 9.90
N TYR A 331 14.56 -5.96 9.43
CA TYR A 331 15.49 -6.68 10.27
C TYR A 331 16.80 -6.94 9.52
N ASN A 332 17.92 -6.76 10.20
CA ASN A 332 19.21 -7.15 9.67
C ASN A 332 19.52 -8.58 10.11
N ASP A 333 19.42 -9.52 9.17
CA ASP A 333 19.50 -10.95 9.44
C ASP A 333 20.92 -11.41 9.77
N GLU A 334 21.92 -10.77 9.16
CA GLU A 334 23.34 -11.08 9.38
C GLU A 334 23.80 -10.60 10.76
N GLN A 335 23.35 -9.42 11.17
CA GLN A 335 23.71 -8.80 12.45
C GLN A 335 22.76 -9.19 13.58
N GLU A 336 21.63 -9.82 13.27
CA GLU A 336 20.58 -10.17 14.21
C GLU A 336 20.04 -8.96 14.98
N THR A 337 19.80 -7.87 14.26
CA THR A 337 19.36 -6.60 14.87
C THR A 337 18.09 -6.06 14.24
N THR A 338 17.14 -5.69 15.09
CA THR A 338 15.92 -4.95 14.72
C THR A 338 16.27 -3.55 14.22
N TYR A 339 15.52 -3.09 13.22
CA TYR A 339 15.61 -1.71 12.76
C TYR A 339 15.33 -0.72 13.91
N ARG A 340 16.03 0.42 13.87
CA ARG A 340 15.72 1.58 14.72
C ARG A 340 15.69 2.81 13.86
N PRO A 341 14.81 3.78 14.16
CA PRO A 341 14.68 5.02 13.40
C PRO A 341 16.01 5.72 13.06
N GLN A 342 17.01 5.67 13.96
CA GLN A 342 18.34 6.28 13.79
C GLN A 342 19.16 5.67 12.64
N ARG A 343 18.81 4.49 12.13
CA ARG A 343 19.56 3.76 11.09
C ARG A 343 18.89 3.93 9.73
N ASN A 344 19.64 3.69 8.65
CA ASN A 344 19.09 3.70 7.30
C ASN A 344 18.23 2.45 7.09
N LEU A 345 16.96 2.61 6.68
CA LEU A 345 16.04 1.49 6.54
C LEU A 345 16.55 0.48 5.50
N ARG A 346 17.25 0.94 4.46
CA ARG A 346 17.79 0.09 3.38
C ARG A 346 18.80 -0.97 3.85
N ASP A 347 19.38 -0.80 5.03
CA ASP A 347 20.30 -1.79 5.62
C ASP A 347 19.55 -2.96 6.31
N PHE A 348 18.22 -2.84 6.46
CA PHE A 348 17.35 -3.78 7.17
C PHE A 348 16.26 -4.35 6.28
N VAL A 349 16.10 -3.84 5.07
CA VAL A 349 15.03 -4.25 4.15
C VAL A 349 15.55 -4.48 2.74
N ARG A 350 14.86 -5.35 2.02
CA ARG A 350 14.96 -5.50 0.57
C ARG A 350 13.57 -5.39 -0.05
N ASP A 351 13.48 -4.69 -1.17
CA ASP A 351 12.24 -4.63 -1.94
C ASP A 351 11.93 -5.99 -2.56
N VAL A 352 10.64 -6.32 -2.57
CA VAL A 352 10.13 -7.51 -3.25
C VAL A 352 9.28 -7.06 -4.43
N VAL A 353 9.83 -7.19 -5.64
CA VAL A 353 9.08 -6.92 -6.88
C VAL A 353 8.61 -8.25 -7.47
N GLY A 354 7.33 -8.35 -7.82
CA GLY A 354 6.77 -9.53 -8.50
C GLY A 354 6.25 -10.65 -7.59
N ASP A 355 6.05 -10.41 -6.29
CA ASP A 355 5.46 -11.35 -5.32
C ASP A 355 3.91 -11.35 -5.31
N GLY A 356 3.31 -10.76 -6.33
CA GLY A 356 1.87 -10.54 -6.42
C GLY A 356 1.33 -9.44 -5.51
N SER A 357 2.17 -8.56 -4.95
CA SER A 357 1.71 -7.39 -4.19
C SER A 357 1.14 -6.27 -5.07
N TYR A 358 1.40 -6.29 -6.37
CA TYR A 358 0.88 -5.33 -7.35
C TYR A 358 -0.12 -5.99 -8.31
N TRP A 359 -1.04 -5.18 -8.82
CA TRP A 359 -1.86 -5.52 -9.97
C TRP A 359 -1.00 -5.64 -11.25
N PRO A 360 -1.53 -6.22 -12.35
CA PRO A 360 -0.79 -6.36 -13.61
C PRO A 360 -0.14 -5.11 -14.19
N ASP A 361 -0.56 -3.91 -13.78
CA ASP A 361 0.09 -2.67 -14.17
C ASP A 361 1.49 -2.45 -13.54
N GLY A 362 1.86 -3.26 -12.54
CA GLY A 362 3.13 -3.19 -11.83
C GLY A 362 3.27 -1.99 -10.90
N VAL A 363 2.18 -1.24 -10.67
CA VAL A 363 2.20 0.01 -9.92
C VAL A 363 1.12 0.02 -8.84
N SER A 364 -0.12 -0.32 -9.17
CA SER A 364 -1.22 -0.23 -8.22
C SER A 364 -1.22 -1.37 -7.22
N ALA A 365 -1.47 -1.01 -5.97
CA ALA A 365 -1.52 -1.90 -4.84
C ALA A 365 -2.58 -3.01 -4.96
N LYS A 366 -2.19 -4.28 -4.84
CA LYS A 366 -3.10 -5.44 -4.74
C LYS A 366 -3.28 -5.97 -3.32
N LYS A 367 -2.36 -5.65 -2.42
CA LYS A 367 -2.36 -6.07 -1.00
C LYS A 367 -2.39 -4.84 -0.07
N HIS A 368 -2.80 -5.05 1.18
CA HIS A 368 -2.79 -4.00 2.19
C HIS A 368 -1.35 -3.67 2.65
N HIS A 369 -1.18 -2.59 3.45
CA HIS A 369 0.06 -2.12 4.09
C HIS A 369 1.29 -1.84 3.19
N GLN A 370 1.08 -1.39 1.96
CA GLN A 370 2.16 -0.99 1.03
C GLN A 370 2.20 0.50 0.68
N THR A 371 1.57 1.34 1.49
CA THR A 371 1.41 2.78 1.18
C THR A 371 2.73 3.52 0.96
N GLY A 372 3.81 3.12 1.62
CA GLY A 372 5.15 3.65 1.42
C GLY A 372 5.73 3.36 0.04
N GLN A 373 5.53 2.13 -0.45
CA GLN A 373 5.94 1.72 -1.81
C GLN A 373 5.10 2.41 -2.88
N ASP A 374 3.79 2.52 -2.64
CA ASP A 374 2.88 3.19 -3.57
C ASP A 374 3.24 4.68 -3.66
N TYR A 375 3.46 5.33 -2.51
CA TYR A 375 3.85 6.73 -2.44
C TYR A 375 5.18 6.99 -3.14
N ALA A 376 6.17 6.10 -3.02
CA ALA A 376 7.45 6.21 -3.73
C ALA A 376 7.29 6.17 -5.27
N ARG A 377 6.16 5.69 -5.80
CA ARG A 377 5.81 5.71 -7.23
C ARG A 377 4.95 6.92 -7.63
N SER A 378 4.49 7.71 -6.65
CA SER A 378 3.60 8.84 -6.86
C SER A 378 4.29 10.04 -7.53
N ARG A 379 3.48 10.89 -8.17
CA ARG A 379 3.94 12.19 -8.66
C ARG A 379 4.33 13.11 -7.51
N HIS A 380 3.62 13.04 -6.39
CA HIS A 380 3.96 13.81 -5.19
C HIS A 380 5.38 13.53 -4.69
N TYR A 381 5.81 12.27 -4.70
CA TYR A 381 7.17 11.88 -4.31
C TYR A 381 8.20 12.32 -5.35
N THR A 382 8.00 11.96 -6.61
CA THR A 382 8.99 12.26 -7.68
C THR A 382 9.21 13.76 -7.90
N GLN A 383 8.18 14.58 -7.66
CA GLN A 383 8.27 16.05 -7.72
C GLN A 383 8.69 16.70 -6.40
N HIS A 384 8.90 15.92 -5.33
CA HIS A 384 9.30 16.38 -4.00
C HIS A 384 8.36 17.47 -3.43
N VAL A 385 7.06 17.37 -3.70
CA VAL A 385 6.05 18.38 -3.30
C VAL A 385 5.79 18.33 -1.79
N PHE A 386 5.98 17.16 -1.17
CA PHE A 386 5.80 16.94 0.27
C PHE A 386 7.14 16.59 0.94
N PRO A 387 7.94 17.59 1.33
CA PRO A 387 9.27 17.36 1.91
C PRO A 387 9.25 16.71 3.30
N ASN A 388 8.09 16.62 3.94
CA ASN A 388 7.88 15.87 5.18
C ASN A 388 7.18 14.52 4.95
N GLY A 389 7.04 14.07 3.69
CA GLY A 389 6.47 12.78 3.35
C GLY A 389 5.05 12.60 3.89
N CYS A 390 4.80 11.47 4.55
CA CYS A 390 3.48 11.10 5.09
C CYS A 390 2.88 12.14 6.06
N TYR A 391 3.73 12.85 6.82
CA TYR A 391 3.30 13.88 7.78
C TYR A 391 2.63 15.09 7.13
N ASN A 392 2.84 15.31 5.84
CA ASN A 392 2.13 16.38 5.12
C ASN A 392 0.61 16.12 5.06
N CYS A 393 0.18 14.86 5.12
CA CYS A 393 -1.22 14.46 5.02
C CYS A 393 -1.78 13.83 6.29
N HIS A 394 -0.94 13.21 7.13
CA HIS A 394 -1.35 12.49 8.34
C HIS A 394 -0.85 13.16 9.63
N ASP A 395 -1.70 13.15 10.67
CA ASP A 395 -1.35 13.51 12.04
C ASP A 395 -1.21 12.24 12.89
N VAL A 396 0.02 11.84 13.16
CA VAL A 396 0.30 10.60 13.91
C VAL A 396 0.17 10.77 15.43
N HIS A 397 0.03 12.00 15.92
CA HIS A 397 0.00 12.30 17.35
C HIS A 397 -1.40 12.46 17.91
N ALA A 398 -2.42 12.55 17.06
CA ALA A 398 -3.78 12.79 17.51
C ALA A 398 -4.78 12.09 16.60
N ASN A 399 -5.84 11.59 17.21
CA ASN A 399 -7.00 11.23 16.44
C ASN A 399 -7.71 12.51 15.94
N THR A 400 -7.77 12.68 14.62
CA THR A 400 -8.52 13.80 14.02
C THR A 400 -9.98 13.43 13.82
N ASN A 401 -10.83 14.42 13.53
CA ASN A 401 -12.20 14.17 13.07
C ASN A 401 -12.24 13.55 11.66
N GLN A 402 -11.08 13.23 11.08
CA GLN A 402 -10.93 12.68 9.74
C GLN A 402 -10.53 11.20 9.84
N PRO A 403 -10.87 10.39 8.83
CA PRO A 403 -10.48 9.00 8.84
C PRO A 403 -8.96 8.83 8.70
N TYR A 404 -8.45 7.65 9.05
CA TYR A 404 -7.05 7.24 8.82
C TYR A 404 -5.98 8.24 9.32
N LEU A 405 -6.30 8.97 10.40
CA LEU A 405 -5.44 10.00 10.98
C LEU A 405 -5.06 11.11 9.97
N LEU A 406 -5.93 11.41 9.02
CA LEU A 406 -5.72 12.53 8.10
C LEU A 406 -5.75 13.87 8.86
N ASN A 407 -4.81 14.77 8.56
CA ASN A 407 -4.69 16.04 9.27
C ASN A 407 -5.75 17.09 8.87
N ARG A 408 -6.54 16.81 7.83
CA ARG A 408 -7.62 17.65 7.31
C ARG A 408 -8.56 16.83 6.43
N ASP A 409 -9.68 17.43 6.04
CA ASP A 409 -10.58 16.86 5.06
C ASP A 409 -9.98 16.92 3.65
N TRP A 410 -9.32 15.84 3.24
CA TRP A 410 -8.81 15.66 1.88
C TRP A 410 -9.88 15.26 0.85
N TYR A 411 -11.11 14.99 1.31
CA TYR A 411 -12.27 14.73 0.45
C TYR A 411 -12.96 16.05 0.03
N SER A 412 -12.71 17.15 0.75
CA SER A 412 -13.30 18.45 0.47
C SER A 412 -12.93 19.01 -0.90
N LEU A 413 -13.90 19.65 -1.53
CA LEU A 413 -13.75 20.38 -2.80
C LEU A 413 -13.74 21.90 -2.62
N LYS A 414 -13.70 22.38 -1.37
CA LYS A 414 -13.58 23.81 -1.08
C LYS A 414 -12.17 24.28 -1.42
N ARG A 415 -12.02 25.49 -1.97
CA ARG A 415 -10.70 26.07 -2.28
C ARG A 415 -9.79 26.26 -1.04
N THR A 416 -10.38 26.30 0.15
CA THR A 416 -9.70 26.48 1.42
C THR A 416 -9.45 25.17 2.18
N GLU A 417 -9.81 24.02 1.60
CA GLU A 417 -9.74 22.71 2.24
C GLU A 417 -9.36 21.61 1.21
N GLY A 418 -8.93 20.43 1.67
CA GLY A 418 -8.50 19.33 0.80
C GLY A 418 -7.40 19.64 -0.22
N CYS A 419 -7.46 19.00 -1.39
CA CYS A 419 -6.45 19.11 -2.46
C CYS A 419 -6.36 20.53 -3.07
N GLY A 420 -7.40 21.35 -2.91
CA GLY A 420 -7.46 22.71 -3.43
C GLY A 420 -6.62 23.73 -2.66
N VAL A 421 -6.22 23.41 -1.42
CA VAL A 421 -5.52 24.32 -0.51
C VAL A 421 -4.18 24.74 -1.11
N THR A 422 -3.79 25.99 -0.87
CA THR A 422 -2.45 26.53 -1.18
C THR A 422 -2.06 26.53 -2.66
N GLY A 423 -3.01 26.33 -3.57
CA GLY A 423 -2.79 26.51 -5.01
C GLY A 423 -2.34 25.26 -5.76
N CYS A 424 -2.01 24.15 -5.09
CA CYS A 424 -1.46 22.93 -5.73
C CYS A 424 -2.38 22.35 -6.81
N HIS A 425 -3.64 22.05 -6.46
CA HIS A 425 -4.65 21.54 -7.41
C HIS A 425 -5.81 22.51 -7.64
N SER A 426 -5.59 23.81 -7.35
CA SER A 426 -6.67 24.82 -7.40
C SER A 426 -7.26 25.02 -8.81
N SER A 427 -6.50 24.71 -9.86
CA SER A 427 -6.95 24.73 -11.26
C SER A 427 -8.00 23.66 -11.57
N PHE A 428 -8.03 22.55 -10.83
CA PHE A 428 -8.96 21.44 -11.07
C PHE A 428 -10.33 21.63 -10.38
N LEU A 429 -10.49 22.71 -9.61
CA LEU A 429 -11.75 23.07 -8.94
C LEU A 429 -12.69 23.92 -9.80
N ALA A 430 -12.38 24.12 -11.08
CA ALA A 430 -13.23 24.87 -11.99
C ALA A 430 -14.56 24.14 -12.23
N THR A 431 -15.66 24.89 -12.30
CA THR A 431 -17.01 24.33 -12.46
C THR A 431 -17.79 24.99 -13.59
N GLN A 432 -18.86 24.32 -14.02
CA GLN A 432 -19.84 24.81 -14.99
C GLN A 432 -21.24 24.40 -14.56
N ILE A 433 -22.25 25.20 -14.89
CA ILE A 433 -23.65 24.85 -14.64
C ILE A 433 -24.24 24.20 -15.89
N ARG A 434 -24.86 23.03 -15.74
CA ARG A 434 -25.60 22.32 -16.81
C ARG A 434 -26.96 21.91 -16.27
N LYS A 435 -28.04 22.31 -16.96
CA LYS A 435 -29.42 21.97 -16.59
C LYS A 435 -29.76 22.25 -15.10
N GLY A 436 -29.20 23.32 -14.54
CA GLY A 436 -29.43 23.72 -13.14
C GLY A 436 -28.51 23.05 -12.11
N GLU A 437 -27.67 22.11 -12.51
CA GLU A 437 -26.74 21.41 -11.64
C GLU A 437 -25.29 21.89 -11.87
N THR A 438 -24.47 21.89 -10.81
CA THR A 438 -23.06 22.29 -10.90
C THR A 438 -22.19 21.07 -11.18
N TYR A 439 -21.43 21.12 -12.27
CA TYR A 439 -20.49 20.08 -12.68
C TYR A 439 -19.05 20.57 -12.53
N ASN A 440 -18.18 19.70 -12.03
CA ASN A 440 -16.74 19.93 -12.05
C ASN A 440 -16.21 19.77 -13.48
N LEU A 441 -15.37 20.70 -13.94
CA LEU A 441 -14.83 20.68 -15.31
C LEU A 441 -13.76 19.63 -15.51
N HIS A 442 -13.00 19.29 -14.46
CA HIS A 442 -11.95 18.28 -14.53
C HIS A 442 -12.54 16.87 -14.54
N THR A 443 -13.44 16.55 -13.61
CA THR A 443 -14.03 15.21 -13.54
C THR A 443 -15.19 15.02 -14.53
N GLY A 444 -15.85 16.10 -14.94
CA GLY A 444 -17.08 16.04 -15.72
C GLY A 444 -18.31 15.52 -14.95
N HIS A 445 -18.19 15.32 -13.64
CA HIS A 445 -19.26 14.84 -12.76
C HIS A 445 -19.91 16.00 -11.98
N LEU A 446 -21.04 15.73 -11.33
CA LEU A 446 -21.61 16.66 -10.36
C LEU A 446 -20.54 17.05 -9.33
N GLN A 447 -20.50 18.33 -8.99
CA GLN A 447 -19.50 18.85 -8.08
C GLN A 447 -19.51 18.08 -6.75
N GLN A 448 -20.69 17.77 -6.22
CA GLN A 448 -20.84 16.99 -4.97
C GLN A 448 -20.33 15.54 -5.05
N HIS A 449 -20.07 15.00 -6.24
CA HIS A 449 -19.54 13.65 -6.45
C HIS A 449 -18.07 13.63 -6.88
N SER A 450 -17.43 14.80 -7.02
CA SER A 450 -16.11 14.94 -7.67
C SER A 450 -14.92 14.84 -6.70
N GLN A 451 -15.03 14.08 -5.62
CA GLN A 451 -13.99 13.97 -4.57
C GLN A 451 -12.69 13.38 -5.16
N CYS A 452 -11.59 14.14 -5.10
CA CYS A 452 -10.33 13.79 -5.76
C CYS A 452 -9.78 12.43 -5.33
N VAL A 453 -9.84 12.16 -4.03
CA VAL A 453 -9.33 10.92 -3.41
C VAL A 453 -10.06 9.66 -3.85
N ASN A 454 -11.31 9.75 -4.34
CA ASN A 454 -12.02 8.57 -4.84
C ASN A 454 -11.40 8.06 -6.16
N CYS A 455 -10.74 8.93 -6.91
CA CYS A 455 -10.09 8.56 -8.18
C CYS A 455 -8.58 8.40 -8.04
N HIS A 456 -7.93 9.29 -7.28
CA HIS A 456 -6.46 9.31 -7.16
C HIS A 456 -5.93 8.45 -6.01
N TYR A 457 -6.78 8.10 -5.03
CA TYR A 457 -6.45 7.22 -3.91
C TYR A 457 -7.49 6.10 -3.82
N THR A 458 -7.81 5.52 -4.98
CA THR A 458 -8.82 4.47 -5.11
C THR A 458 -8.50 3.30 -4.19
N LYS A 459 -9.53 2.77 -3.54
CA LYS A 459 -9.40 1.53 -2.78
C LYS A 459 -9.26 0.36 -3.75
N VAL A 460 -8.08 -0.25 -3.78
CA VAL A 460 -7.67 -1.24 -4.81
C VAL A 460 -7.16 -2.55 -4.22
N ALA A 461 -6.96 -2.60 -2.90
CA ALA A 461 -6.59 -3.82 -2.19
C ALA A 461 -7.66 -4.26 -1.19
N THR A 462 -7.78 -5.58 -1.04
CA THR A 462 -8.73 -6.23 -0.12
C THR A 462 -8.01 -6.81 1.10
N PHE A 463 -8.77 -7.09 2.16
CA PHE A 463 -8.29 -7.81 3.35
C PHE A 463 -8.71 -9.30 3.36
N GLY A 464 -9.54 -9.71 2.39
CA GLY A 464 -10.12 -11.05 2.33
C GLY A 464 -10.62 -11.41 0.93
N LYS A 465 -11.13 -12.63 0.77
CA LYS A 465 -11.52 -13.21 -0.53
C LYS A 465 -12.92 -12.81 -1.02
N ASN A 466 -13.53 -11.77 -0.46
CA ASN A 466 -14.96 -11.46 -0.66
C ASN A 466 -15.26 -10.21 -1.53
N GLY A 467 -14.26 -9.53 -2.09
CA GLY A 467 -14.53 -8.39 -2.99
C GLY A 467 -14.74 -7.04 -2.32
N ASP A 468 -14.38 -6.92 -1.05
CA ASP A 468 -14.40 -5.64 -0.32
C ASP A 468 -13.02 -4.97 -0.41
N TYR A 469 -12.95 -3.96 -1.27
CA TYR A 469 -11.78 -3.12 -1.48
C TYR A 469 -11.74 -2.00 -0.45
N GLU A 470 -10.75 -2.02 0.43
CA GLU A 470 -10.75 -1.19 1.63
C GLU A 470 -9.54 -0.26 1.75
N PHE A 471 -8.42 -0.61 1.09
CA PHE A 471 -7.17 0.15 1.19
C PHE A 471 -6.88 0.95 -0.07
N SER A 472 -6.68 2.25 0.14
CA SER A 472 -6.35 3.23 -0.88
C SER A 472 -4.94 3.03 -1.42
N ASP A 473 -4.80 2.99 -2.74
CA ASP A 473 -3.51 3.15 -3.41
C ASP A 473 -2.93 4.52 -3.06
N HIS A 474 -1.67 4.59 -2.63
CA HIS A 474 -0.96 5.88 -2.45
C HIS A 474 -0.13 6.27 -3.68
N SER A 475 -0.30 5.48 -4.74
CA SER A 475 -0.34 5.81 -6.15
C SER A 475 -0.30 7.28 -6.54
N ASP A 476 -1.37 7.99 -6.15
CA ASP A 476 -1.93 9.16 -6.84
C ASP A 476 -2.40 8.93 -8.29
N LEU A 477 -2.29 7.70 -8.79
CA LEU A 477 -2.64 7.32 -10.16
C LEU A 477 -4.07 6.78 -10.28
N VAL A 478 -4.68 7.08 -11.43
CA VAL A 478 -5.99 6.57 -11.82
C VAL A 478 -5.79 5.31 -12.65
N ILE A 479 -6.39 4.20 -12.24
CA ILE A 479 -6.42 2.99 -13.05
C ILE A 479 -7.52 3.13 -14.11
N ARG A 480 -7.12 3.33 -15.36
CA ARG A 480 -8.05 3.60 -16.47
C ARG A 480 -8.92 2.37 -16.78
N PRO A 481 -10.17 2.55 -17.25
CA PRO A 481 -11.00 1.42 -17.71
C PRO A 481 -10.32 0.54 -18.77
N LEU A 482 -9.53 1.13 -19.67
CA LEU A 482 -8.78 0.38 -20.69
C LEU A 482 -7.79 -0.63 -20.09
N ALA A 483 -7.29 -0.41 -18.87
CA ALA A 483 -6.40 -1.36 -18.20
C ALA A 483 -7.10 -2.69 -17.94
N THR A 484 -8.36 -2.68 -17.49
CA THR A 484 -9.20 -3.88 -17.33
C THR A 484 -9.33 -4.64 -18.65
N ILE A 485 -9.58 -3.92 -19.74
CA ILE A 485 -9.72 -4.54 -21.07
C ILE A 485 -8.39 -5.16 -21.50
N ASN A 486 -7.29 -4.40 -21.51
CA ASN A 486 -6.04 -4.83 -22.13
C ASN A 486 -5.27 -5.87 -21.30
N ARG A 487 -5.41 -5.83 -19.98
CA ARG A 487 -4.67 -6.68 -19.05
C ARG A 487 -5.48 -7.82 -18.43
N ARG A 488 -6.68 -8.09 -18.96
CA ARG A 488 -7.57 -9.17 -18.48
C ARG A 488 -6.96 -10.58 -18.48
N HIS A 489 -5.87 -10.80 -19.22
CA HIS A 489 -5.17 -12.08 -19.30
C HIS A 489 -3.79 -12.06 -18.65
N ASP A 490 -3.37 -10.92 -18.09
CA ASP A 490 -2.05 -10.76 -17.48
C ASP A 490 -2.00 -11.39 -16.08
N ALA A 491 -3.16 -11.55 -15.43
CA ALA A 491 -3.34 -12.29 -14.18
C ALA A 491 -4.67 -13.08 -14.19
N PRO A 492 -4.79 -14.16 -13.40
CA PRO A 492 -6.02 -14.96 -13.33
C PRO A 492 -7.26 -14.17 -12.93
N ASP A 493 -7.10 -13.14 -12.10
CA ASP A 493 -8.15 -12.28 -11.58
C ASP A 493 -8.22 -10.93 -12.32
N GLY A 494 -7.54 -10.81 -13.47
CA GLY A 494 -7.56 -9.64 -14.32
C GLY A 494 -6.96 -8.37 -13.71
N MET A 495 -7.44 -7.23 -14.19
CA MET A 495 -6.98 -5.89 -13.79
C MET A 495 -8.19 -5.02 -13.43
N PRO A 496 -8.26 -4.46 -12.21
CA PRO A 496 -9.34 -3.55 -11.85
C PRO A 496 -9.23 -2.21 -12.59
N ASN A 497 -10.26 -1.37 -12.46
CA ASN A 497 -10.18 0.03 -12.82
C ASN A 497 -10.85 0.93 -11.77
N THR A 498 -10.37 2.16 -11.66
CA THR A 498 -10.79 3.14 -10.67
C THR A 498 -12.28 3.46 -10.76
N CYS A 499 -12.82 3.58 -11.97
CA CYS A 499 -14.20 4.00 -12.16
C CYS A 499 -15.19 2.94 -11.65
N ALA A 500 -14.94 1.67 -11.97
CA ALA A 500 -15.75 0.54 -11.50
C ALA A 500 -15.59 0.34 -9.98
N LEU A 501 -14.35 0.35 -9.46
CA LEU A 501 -14.06 0.18 -8.04
C LEU A 501 -14.72 1.25 -7.17
N SER A 502 -14.68 2.51 -7.62
CA SER A 502 -15.16 3.61 -6.80
C SER A 502 -16.66 3.80 -6.88
N CYS A 503 -17.26 3.76 -8.09
CA CYS A 503 -18.63 4.25 -8.25
C CYS A 503 -19.54 3.42 -9.16
N HIS A 504 -19.02 2.88 -10.26
CA HIS A 504 -19.86 2.45 -11.39
C HIS A 504 -20.22 0.95 -11.39
N ARG A 505 -19.58 0.13 -10.56
CA ARG A 505 -19.93 -1.31 -10.47
C ARG A 505 -21.28 -1.50 -9.77
N ASN A 506 -22.20 -2.20 -10.42
CA ASN A 506 -23.57 -2.50 -9.96
C ASN A 506 -24.45 -1.28 -9.63
N GLY A 507 -24.01 -0.05 -9.91
CA GLY A 507 -24.85 1.16 -9.78
C GLY A 507 -25.29 1.46 -8.35
N TYR A 508 -24.66 0.81 -7.37
CA TYR A 508 -25.16 0.78 -6.01
C TYR A 508 -24.73 2.02 -5.21
N GLY A 509 -25.75 2.74 -4.74
CA GLY A 509 -25.68 3.85 -3.78
C GLY A 509 -25.28 3.48 -2.35
N ASP A 510 -24.94 2.20 -2.04
CA ASP A 510 -24.58 1.75 -0.68
C ASP A 510 -23.06 1.53 -0.47
N ARG A 511 -22.30 1.13 -1.50
CA ARG A 511 -20.82 1.24 -1.47
C ARG A 511 -20.36 2.67 -1.77
N ASN A 512 -21.23 3.40 -2.48
CA ASN A 512 -21.26 4.86 -2.56
C ASN A 512 -22.03 5.51 -1.41
N ARG A 513 -22.02 4.91 -0.20
CA ARG A 513 -22.10 5.79 0.96
C ARG A 513 -20.96 6.79 0.75
N PRO A 514 -21.20 8.11 0.88
CA PRO A 514 -20.07 9.00 1.09
C PRO A 514 -19.28 8.36 2.21
N ASN A 515 -17.97 8.53 2.13
CA ASN A 515 -17.09 8.29 3.25
C ASN A 515 -17.88 8.36 4.57
N PRO A 516 -18.00 7.28 5.37
CA PRO A 516 -18.95 7.21 6.50
C PRO A 516 -18.75 8.30 7.57
N PHE A 517 -17.79 9.20 7.37
CA PHE A 517 -17.47 10.40 8.17
C PHE A 517 -18.08 11.70 7.63
N PHE A 518 -18.75 11.69 6.48
CA PHE A 518 -19.45 12.87 5.94
C PHE A 518 -20.89 12.52 5.62
N ASP A 519 -21.81 13.25 6.27
CA ASP A 519 -23.22 13.21 5.95
C ASP A 519 -23.41 13.42 4.43
N VAL A 520 -24.03 12.45 3.76
CA VAL A 520 -24.86 12.84 2.62
C VAL A 520 -25.86 13.81 3.20
N ILE A 521 -26.10 14.92 2.52
CA ILE A 521 -27.38 15.60 2.66
C ILE A 521 -28.45 14.50 2.57
N GLU A 522 -29.21 14.26 3.65
CA GLU A 522 -30.26 13.23 3.66
C GLU A 522 -31.09 13.34 2.37
N GLY A 523 -31.09 12.27 1.55
CA GLY A 523 -31.97 12.15 0.38
C GLY A 523 -31.33 12.15 -1.01
N GLU A 524 -30.01 12.30 -1.20
CA GLU A 524 -29.38 12.19 -2.54
C GLU A 524 -28.27 11.13 -2.62
N ALA A 525 -28.64 9.88 -2.91
CA ALA A 525 -27.67 8.83 -3.26
C ALA A 525 -26.80 9.25 -4.46
N MET A 526 -25.51 8.87 -4.47
CA MET A 526 -24.64 9.07 -5.63
C MET A 526 -25.29 8.46 -6.88
N ARG A 527 -25.48 9.29 -7.90
CA ARG A 527 -26.13 8.91 -9.17
C ARG A 527 -25.09 8.44 -10.19
N ALA A 528 -24.39 7.34 -9.89
CA ALA A 528 -23.47 6.72 -10.83
C ALA A 528 -24.20 5.65 -11.67
N PRO A 529 -24.26 5.78 -13.01
CA PRO A 529 -24.85 4.73 -13.85
C PRO A 529 -23.99 3.45 -13.83
N ASP A 530 -24.65 2.30 -13.77
CA ASP A 530 -24.08 0.96 -13.99
C ASP A 530 -24.13 0.51 -15.45
N PHE A 531 -24.72 1.33 -16.31
CA PHE A 531 -24.95 1.01 -17.72
C PHE A 531 -25.80 -0.26 -17.92
N GLY A 532 -26.56 -0.67 -16.90
CA GLY A 532 -27.36 -1.91 -16.90
C GLY A 532 -26.54 -3.19 -16.75
N ILE A 533 -25.30 -3.10 -16.25
CA ILE A 533 -24.38 -4.23 -16.10
C ILE A 533 -24.31 -4.65 -14.64
N LEU A 534 -24.76 -5.87 -14.34
CA LEU A 534 -24.67 -6.49 -13.03
C LEU A 534 -23.49 -7.47 -13.01
N ASP A 535 -22.55 -7.22 -12.11
CA ASP A 535 -21.39 -8.05 -11.80
C ASP A 535 -21.55 -8.68 -10.41
N THR A 536 -21.57 -10.01 -10.35
CA THR A 536 -21.71 -10.77 -9.10
C THR A 536 -20.38 -11.24 -8.52
N ASN A 537 -19.31 -11.28 -9.31
CA ASN A 537 -18.00 -11.78 -8.88
C ASN A 537 -17.00 -10.63 -8.79
N LEU A 538 -17.01 -9.99 -7.63
CA LEU A 538 -16.30 -8.75 -7.40
C LEU A 538 -14.77 -8.89 -7.37
N MET A 539 -14.26 -10.13 -7.40
CA MET A 539 -12.84 -10.46 -7.28
C MET A 539 -12.19 -10.89 -8.60
N ASP A 540 -12.96 -11.21 -9.64
CA ASP A 540 -12.43 -11.63 -10.94
C ASP A 540 -12.71 -10.57 -12.00
N TRP A 541 -11.69 -9.76 -12.34
CA TRP A 541 -11.81 -8.69 -13.33
C TRP A 541 -11.59 -9.15 -14.77
N SER A 542 -11.53 -10.46 -15.00
CA SER A 542 -11.40 -11.04 -16.34
C SER A 542 -12.75 -11.40 -16.96
N GLU A 543 -13.84 -11.30 -16.19
CA GLU A 543 -15.18 -11.72 -16.60
C GLU A 543 -15.80 -10.82 -17.69
N PRO A 544 -16.70 -11.35 -18.53
CA PRO A 544 -17.37 -10.56 -19.57
C PRO A 544 -18.09 -9.31 -19.06
N THR A 545 -18.63 -9.35 -17.84
CA THR A 545 -19.30 -8.24 -17.16
C THR A 545 -18.34 -7.09 -16.88
N ASP A 546 -17.13 -7.37 -16.39
CA ASP A 546 -16.09 -6.36 -16.16
C ASP A 546 -15.58 -5.74 -17.45
N ILE A 547 -15.40 -6.56 -18.49
CA ILE A 547 -14.98 -6.05 -19.80
C ILE A 547 -16.06 -5.13 -20.40
N ALA A 548 -17.33 -5.52 -20.30
CA ALA A 548 -18.45 -4.71 -20.80
C ALA A 548 -18.59 -3.38 -20.04
N LEU A 549 -18.42 -3.41 -18.71
CA LEU A 549 -18.46 -2.21 -17.88
C LEU A 549 -17.26 -1.31 -18.19
N ALA A 550 -16.06 -1.87 -18.29
CA ALA A 550 -14.85 -1.15 -18.65
C ALA A 550 -14.94 -0.49 -20.03
N ASP A 551 -15.53 -1.15 -21.02
CA ASP A 551 -15.76 -0.60 -22.36
C ASP A 551 -16.71 0.61 -22.31
N SER A 552 -17.83 0.47 -21.61
CA SER A 552 -18.80 1.57 -21.41
C SER A 552 -18.17 2.78 -20.71
N LEU A 553 -17.37 2.52 -19.68
CA LEU A 553 -16.63 3.55 -18.95
C LEU A 553 -15.56 4.21 -19.81
N TRP A 554 -14.88 3.44 -20.66
CA TRP A 554 -13.87 3.95 -21.57
C TRP A 554 -14.47 4.91 -22.60
N GLU A 555 -15.65 4.61 -23.14
CA GLU A 555 -16.38 5.54 -24.01
C GLU A 555 -16.74 6.86 -23.32
N GLY A 556 -17.14 6.79 -22.03
CA GLY A 556 -17.34 7.98 -21.20
C GLY A 556 -16.05 8.78 -20.99
N PHE A 557 -14.96 8.08 -20.64
CA PHE A 557 -13.67 8.68 -20.38
C PHE A 557 -13.11 9.43 -21.61
N LYS A 558 -13.21 8.83 -22.81
CA LYS A 558 -12.79 9.45 -24.06
C LYS A 558 -13.53 10.75 -24.39
N ARG A 559 -14.77 10.91 -23.93
CA ARG A 559 -15.53 12.18 -24.11
C ARG A 559 -14.98 13.30 -23.23
N LEU A 560 -14.43 12.98 -22.06
CA LEU A 560 -13.79 13.94 -21.17
C LEU A 560 -12.36 14.28 -21.63
N TYR A 561 -11.67 13.28 -22.20
CA TYR A 561 -10.27 13.35 -22.58
C TYR A 561 -10.10 13.03 -24.07
N PRO A 562 -10.41 13.99 -24.97
CA PRO A 562 -10.43 13.76 -26.42
C PRO A 562 -9.07 13.39 -27.01
N GLN A 563 -7.96 13.56 -26.27
CA GLN A 563 -6.65 13.04 -26.68
C GLN A 563 -6.63 11.52 -26.88
N PHE A 564 -7.53 10.77 -26.23
CA PHE A 564 -7.60 9.31 -26.37
C PHE A 564 -8.55 8.87 -27.50
N VAL A 565 -9.12 9.81 -28.25
CA VAL A 565 -9.95 9.50 -29.40
C VAL A 565 -9.07 9.41 -30.65
N SER A 566 -8.86 8.19 -31.14
CA SER A 566 -8.44 7.99 -32.53
C SER A 566 -9.68 7.84 -33.41
N SER A 567 -9.90 8.75 -34.36
CA SER A 567 -11.02 8.64 -35.31
C SER A 567 -10.61 7.85 -36.56
N VAL A 568 -11.50 6.98 -37.03
CA VAL A 568 -11.35 6.25 -38.31
C VAL A 568 -11.75 7.20 -39.45
N ARG A 569 -10.91 7.27 -40.49
CA ARG A 569 -11.36 7.77 -41.80
C ARG A 569 -11.66 6.58 -42.70
N GLU A 570 -12.89 6.51 -43.23
CA GLU A 570 -13.27 5.45 -44.16
C GLU A 570 -12.81 5.72 -45.61
N SER A 571 -12.28 4.64 -46.21
CA SER A 571 -12.03 4.34 -47.63
C SER A 571 -10.66 4.63 -48.28
N ALA A 572 -10.01 3.49 -48.61
CA ALA A 572 -9.43 3.05 -49.88
C ALA A 572 -8.39 3.92 -50.63
N ASN A 573 -7.11 3.56 -50.48
CA ASN A 573 -6.36 2.99 -51.61
C ASN A 573 -5.15 2.16 -51.17
N GLU A 574 -4.76 1.23 -52.03
CA GLU A 574 -3.71 0.24 -51.83
C GLU A 574 -2.32 0.85 -52.06
N SER A 575 -1.36 0.52 -51.19
CA SER A 575 0.02 1.04 -51.10
C SER A 575 0.18 2.37 -50.34
N GLY A 576 0.18 2.27 -49.00
CA GLY A 576 0.67 3.32 -48.11
C GLY A 576 1.82 2.79 -47.26
N THR A 577 2.78 3.65 -46.91
CA THR A 577 3.72 3.40 -45.81
C THR A 577 2.94 3.29 -44.51
N PHE A 578 3.05 2.14 -43.84
CA PHE A 578 2.41 1.90 -42.54
C PHE A 578 3.24 2.54 -41.41
N GLY A 579 2.56 3.11 -40.42
CA GLY A 579 3.18 4.01 -39.45
C GLY A 579 2.67 5.45 -39.56
N PHE A 580 3.44 6.43 -39.08
CA PHE A 580 2.99 7.81 -39.04
C PHE A 580 3.11 8.49 -40.41
N SER A 581 2.00 9.05 -40.89
CA SER A 581 1.95 9.86 -42.12
C SER A 581 2.05 11.36 -41.85
N SER A 582 1.68 11.84 -40.65
CA SER A 582 1.80 13.25 -40.28
C SER A 582 1.89 13.44 -38.76
N LEU A 583 2.56 14.51 -38.33
CA LEU A 583 2.55 15.06 -36.98
C LEU A 583 2.48 16.58 -37.10
N TYR A 584 1.33 17.19 -36.80
CA TYR A 584 1.13 18.62 -36.99
C TYR A 584 0.23 19.23 -35.91
N PRO A 585 0.55 20.44 -35.39
CA PRO A 585 1.79 21.19 -35.62
C PRO A 585 3.01 20.53 -34.96
N ASN A 586 4.19 20.70 -35.56
CA ASN A 586 5.47 20.29 -34.99
C ASN A 586 6.57 21.27 -35.48
N PRO A 587 7.05 22.21 -34.64
CA PRO A 587 6.86 22.29 -33.19
C PRO A 587 5.43 22.51 -32.74
N ALA A 588 5.06 21.85 -31.65
CA ALA A 588 3.78 21.92 -30.98
C ALA A 588 3.81 23.00 -29.90
N SER A 589 2.66 23.61 -29.60
CA SER A 589 2.50 24.55 -28.48
C SER A 589 1.47 24.11 -27.46
N THR A 590 0.38 23.49 -27.92
CA THR A 590 -0.72 23.00 -27.07
C THR A 590 -1.18 21.59 -27.45
N GLU A 591 -1.07 21.21 -28.72
CA GLU A 591 -1.45 19.89 -29.20
C GLU A 591 -0.65 19.46 -30.44
N VAL A 592 -0.62 18.15 -30.68
CA VAL A 592 -0.15 17.51 -31.91
C VAL A 592 -1.25 16.58 -32.40
N GLU A 593 -1.74 16.81 -33.62
CA GLU A 593 -2.49 15.80 -34.35
C GLU A 593 -1.52 14.90 -35.10
N PHE A 594 -1.67 13.58 -34.95
CA PHE A 594 -0.89 12.61 -35.70
C PHE A 594 -1.80 11.72 -36.54
N ARG A 595 -1.32 11.38 -37.74
CA ARG A 595 -2.02 10.51 -38.68
C ARG A 595 -1.22 9.25 -38.86
N TYR A 596 -1.88 8.10 -38.91
CA TYR A 596 -1.22 6.82 -39.10
C TYR A 596 -2.09 5.84 -39.90
N ALA A 597 -1.44 4.89 -40.56
CA ALA A 597 -2.10 3.85 -41.35
C ALA A 597 -1.72 2.45 -40.84
N VAL A 598 -2.71 1.54 -40.86
CA VAL A 598 -2.59 0.15 -40.43
C VAL A 598 -2.93 -0.78 -41.60
N ASN A 599 -2.10 -1.80 -41.84
CA ASN A 599 -2.17 -2.64 -43.04
C ASN A 599 -3.20 -3.78 -42.96
N ARG A 600 -3.51 -4.26 -41.75
CA ARG A 600 -4.44 -5.36 -41.46
C ARG A 600 -4.97 -5.22 -40.05
N GLN A 601 -6.05 -5.94 -39.74
CA GLN A 601 -6.55 -6.05 -38.38
C GLN A 601 -5.43 -6.61 -37.47
N GLN A 602 -4.99 -5.82 -36.50
CA GLN A 602 -3.91 -6.19 -35.59
C GLN A 602 -3.95 -5.35 -34.31
N GLN A 603 -3.23 -5.80 -33.28
CA GLN A 603 -2.99 -4.97 -32.10
C GLN A 603 -2.07 -3.81 -32.48
N VAL A 604 -2.47 -2.58 -32.18
CA VAL A 604 -1.65 -1.37 -32.40
C VAL A 604 -1.48 -0.62 -31.11
N ARG A 605 -0.23 -0.23 -30.82
CA ARG A 605 0.15 0.64 -29.70
C ARG A 605 0.74 1.94 -30.20
N VAL A 606 0.24 3.07 -29.72
CA VAL A 606 0.81 4.39 -29.94
C VAL A 606 1.17 5.00 -28.60
N THR A 607 2.45 5.26 -28.37
CA THR A 607 2.97 5.74 -27.08
C THR A 607 3.87 6.94 -27.26
N ILE A 608 3.68 7.95 -26.42
CA ILE A 608 4.57 9.10 -26.24
C ILE A 608 5.59 8.74 -25.17
N TYR A 609 6.85 9.07 -25.42
CA TYR A 609 7.98 8.87 -24.52
C TYR A 609 8.70 10.20 -24.28
N THR A 610 9.32 10.31 -23.11
CA THR A 610 10.35 11.30 -22.83
C THR A 610 11.60 11.02 -23.70
N ILE A 611 12.50 12.00 -23.81
CA ILE A 611 13.78 11.81 -24.52
C ILE A 611 14.67 10.71 -23.91
N LEU A 612 14.48 10.40 -22.63
CA LEU A 612 15.18 9.31 -21.92
C LEU A 612 14.58 7.93 -22.23
N GLY A 613 13.50 7.86 -23.00
CA GLY A 613 12.82 6.61 -23.33
C GLY A 613 11.80 6.14 -22.29
N ASN A 614 11.51 6.94 -21.27
CA ASN A 614 10.43 6.63 -20.32
C ASN A 614 9.07 6.87 -20.98
N PRO A 615 8.13 5.90 -20.96
CA PRO A 615 6.78 6.09 -21.49
C PRO A 615 6.05 7.16 -20.68
N LEU A 616 5.39 8.07 -21.37
CA LEU A 616 4.70 9.23 -20.80
C LEU A 616 3.19 9.12 -20.97
N LEU A 617 2.73 8.63 -22.12
CA LEU A 617 1.31 8.46 -22.42
C LEU A 617 1.12 7.40 -23.50
N GLN A 618 0.37 6.35 -23.21
CA GLN A 618 -0.17 5.47 -24.24
C GLN A 618 -1.50 6.04 -24.75
N ILE A 619 -1.54 6.42 -26.02
CA ILE A 619 -2.70 7.05 -26.67
C ILE A 619 -3.60 6.00 -27.31
N VAL A 620 -2.99 4.99 -27.93
CA VAL A 620 -3.69 3.87 -28.57
C VAL A 620 -3.12 2.57 -28.02
N ASP A 621 -4.00 1.65 -27.65
CA ASP A 621 -3.67 0.26 -27.32
C ASP A 621 -4.89 -0.61 -27.57
N ALA A 622 -5.12 -0.95 -28.83
CA ALA A 622 -6.32 -1.66 -29.23
C ALA A 622 -6.07 -2.51 -30.48
N ARG A 623 -6.92 -3.52 -30.67
CA ARG A 623 -7.09 -4.14 -31.97
C ARG A 623 -7.81 -3.17 -32.88
N VAL A 624 -7.17 -2.77 -33.97
CA VAL A 624 -7.72 -1.84 -34.95
C VAL A 624 -7.78 -2.52 -36.31
N GLU A 625 -8.83 -2.23 -37.07
CA GLU A 625 -8.99 -2.71 -38.44
C GLU A 625 -7.94 -2.11 -39.39
N ARG A 626 -7.89 -2.62 -40.62
CA ARG A 626 -7.14 -1.96 -41.69
C ARG A 626 -7.76 -0.58 -41.95
N GLY A 627 -6.96 0.47 -41.93
CA GLY A 627 -7.45 1.82 -42.22
C GLY A 627 -6.46 2.93 -41.92
N GLU A 628 -6.92 4.16 -42.16
CA GLU A 628 -6.24 5.38 -41.74
C GLU A 628 -6.91 5.97 -40.50
N TYR A 629 -6.07 6.44 -39.59
CA TYR A 629 -6.47 6.90 -38.28
C TYR A 629 -5.87 8.27 -37.99
N VAL A 630 -6.63 9.07 -37.24
CA VAL A 630 -6.18 10.36 -36.71
C VAL A 630 -6.24 10.30 -35.19
N GLY A 631 -5.10 10.45 -34.54
CA GLY A 631 -5.00 10.60 -33.09
C GLY A 631 -4.49 12.00 -32.72
N ARG A 632 -4.59 12.34 -31.43
CA ARG A 632 -4.21 13.66 -30.93
C ARG A 632 -3.51 13.55 -29.59
N TRP A 633 -2.44 14.30 -29.41
CA TRP A 633 -1.77 14.48 -28.12
C TRP A 633 -1.89 15.93 -27.67
N LEU A 634 -2.55 16.19 -26.55
CA LEU A 634 -2.75 17.54 -26.00
C LEU A 634 -1.55 18.06 -25.18
N CYS A 635 -0.34 17.59 -25.49
CA CYS A 635 0.90 17.93 -24.76
C CYS A 635 0.77 17.73 -23.24
N ARG A 636 0.06 16.66 -22.85
CA ARG A 636 -0.23 16.30 -21.47
C ARG A 636 0.22 14.87 -21.19
N ASP A 637 0.61 14.60 -19.96
CA ASP A 637 0.91 13.25 -19.51
C ASP A 637 -0.35 12.43 -19.25
N GLU A 638 -0.14 11.22 -18.75
CA GLU A 638 -1.19 10.28 -18.36
C GLU A 638 -2.18 10.83 -17.33
N ALA A 639 -1.75 11.75 -16.46
CA ALA A 639 -2.59 12.40 -15.46
C ALA A 639 -3.31 13.64 -16.02
N GLY A 640 -3.13 13.96 -17.30
CA GLY A 640 -3.69 15.16 -17.92
C GLY A 640 -2.93 16.44 -17.55
N VAL A 641 -1.77 16.33 -16.89
CA VAL A 641 -0.91 17.47 -16.53
C VAL A 641 -0.08 17.86 -17.76
N GLY A 642 0.06 19.16 -18.02
CA GLY A 642 0.89 19.65 -19.13
C GLY A 642 2.34 19.22 -18.96
N VAL A 643 2.95 18.71 -20.02
CA VAL A 643 4.36 18.31 -19.98
C VAL A 643 5.28 19.52 -20.20
N PRO A 644 6.50 19.52 -19.65
CA PRO A 644 7.46 20.61 -19.86
C PRO A 644 7.82 20.79 -21.34
N GLU A 645 8.29 21.97 -21.72
CA GLU A 645 8.92 22.19 -23.03
C GLU A 645 10.07 21.21 -23.28
N GLY A 646 10.27 20.80 -24.53
CA GLY A 646 11.37 19.92 -24.88
C GLY A 646 11.09 18.97 -26.04
N LEU A 647 11.93 17.95 -26.13
CA LEU A 647 11.87 16.93 -27.17
C LEU A 647 11.20 15.66 -26.63
N TYR A 648 10.19 15.20 -27.35
CA TYR A 648 9.45 13.98 -27.06
C TYR A 648 9.54 13.02 -28.25
N ILE A 649 9.32 11.74 -27.97
CA ILE A 649 9.30 10.69 -28.98
C ILE A 649 7.88 10.12 -29.03
N ILE A 650 7.31 9.98 -30.22
CA ILE A 650 6.10 9.18 -30.43
C ILE A 650 6.48 7.93 -31.19
N ARG A 651 5.98 6.78 -30.74
CA ARG A 651 6.20 5.49 -31.37
C ARG A 651 4.86 4.82 -31.62
N ILE A 652 4.71 4.25 -32.81
CA ILE A 652 3.64 3.32 -33.15
C ILE A 652 4.24 1.94 -33.36
N GLU A 653 3.57 0.92 -32.83
CA GLU A 653 3.94 -0.49 -32.96
C GLU A 653 2.69 -1.28 -33.34
N GLY A 654 2.75 -1.99 -34.47
CA GLY A 654 1.85 -3.08 -34.82
C GLY A 654 2.56 -4.42 -34.66
N GLU A 655 1.89 -5.50 -35.07
CA GLU A 655 2.48 -6.85 -35.09
C GLU A 655 3.62 -6.97 -36.13
N ASP A 656 3.52 -6.24 -37.25
CA ASP A 656 4.43 -6.34 -38.39
C ASP A 656 5.06 -5.00 -38.81
N PHE A 657 4.80 -3.92 -38.09
CA PHE A 657 5.41 -2.61 -38.36
C PHE A 657 5.73 -1.85 -37.07
N SER A 658 6.71 -0.95 -37.14
CA SER A 658 6.96 0.04 -36.10
C SER A 658 7.49 1.32 -36.70
N ASP A 659 7.06 2.47 -36.20
CA ASP A 659 7.56 3.77 -36.65
C ASP A 659 7.76 4.71 -35.45
N VAL A 660 8.80 5.54 -35.53
CA VAL A 660 9.22 6.46 -34.46
C VAL A 660 9.41 7.84 -35.04
N ARG A 661 8.84 8.85 -34.38
CA ARG A 661 8.92 10.25 -34.78
C ARG A 661 9.21 11.13 -33.56
N ARG A 662 9.75 12.32 -33.82
CA ARG A 662 10.08 13.32 -32.79
C ARG A 662 9.01 14.39 -32.76
N ILE A 663 8.65 14.84 -31.56
CA ILE A 663 7.78 15.98 -31.32
C ILE A 663 8.59 17.02 -30.56
N VAL A 664 8.66 18.23 -31.08
CA VAL A 664 9.25 19.38 -30.38
C VAL A 664 8.11 20.17 -29.74
N LEU A 665 8.14 20.38 -28.44
CA LEU A 665 7.16 21.18 -27.71
C LEU A 665 7.79 22.49 -27.27
N LEU A 666 7.19 23.61 -27.67
CA LEU A 666 7.56 24.98 -27.33
C LEU A 666 6.31 25.67 -26.77
N GLN A 667 6.32 26.09 -25.50
CA GLN A 667 5.19 26.86 -24.97
C GLN A 667 5.26 28.30 -25.54
N PRO A 668 4.11 28.93 -25.79
CA PRO A 668 4.05 30.27 -26.36
C PRO A 668 4.54 31.37 -25.42
#